data_AF-A0A8H7Y914-F1
#
_entry.id   AF-A0A8H7Y914-F1
#
_cell.length_a   1.000
_cell.length_b   1.000
_cell.length_c   1.000
_cell.angle_alpha   90.00
_cell.angle_beta   90.00
_cell.angle_gamma   90.00
#
_symmetry.space_group_name_H-M   'P 1'
#
loop_
_entity.id
_entity.type
_entity.pdbx_description
1 polymer ?
#
loop_
_entity_poly.entity_id
_entity_poly.type
_entity_poly.pdbx_seq_one_letter_code
_entity_poly.pdbx_strand_id
1 'polypeptide(L)'
;MPLGKKDTFWNVIDNILDVNYNPGITQRTGDHSVGSITSPLKFYDRHIGPNHTLQNVAHLPSLPQLLAKTCDTALTRLRQKDRKLQADPYHFQPIPRAKFGDAESVRWYYSENISDIGHSMVSKLCFHQHVKDWPSVFELVKEPWDTFYMSEGFLKVAEDWMTGTIYLDDALKGKLSQSDQATLHSLLKKFPKLAIWHVYPMLDIFMTTLSKTTGTFSLRWEIPRTTGYRLTTQTFPSPDGGSVSHKLGIRNFARKGSTGGHPLERRRTVKGGKSVTRPLAADRARYRPEFRHYIQHAWAQSVMHDTTFIILHCGRYERIGIRHRASQTLYLSGVIDTVNIKDPRYRKMHIGLHFAILEDALERVEAGKVQDKKTELKSKKRASEVENAESLPQPKRQRIMDPSSVPNDSYGNIGEHLFNRKLALVSLDYEAMSSSVPSSFIRIGESCKRNDSSEETDWTRDLSNKRQFTTDEYFTLKLLAPLGDGAVGVAHPAVAEVTLLSGEVVRQNLVFKMSFTEQGQKKLRDEFNIYCRMSRSNVKGVPDVHGLFHDAESDTLGLLMSDAGKSLRQRDLERTGVYGEKVQGTLEEKEAFAEVIRGLDKAWIAHQDIRAENLTIDLHGNAFIIDFDCAEYNSIYVTLAHQLRQLDNVFKEM
;
A
#
# COMPACT_ATOMS: atom_id res chain seq x y z
N MET A 1 38.99 22.56 -45.86
CA MET A 1 37.91 22.59 -44.86
C MET A 1 37.34 21.19 -44.74
N PRO A 2 37.48 20.49 -43.60
CA PRO A 2 36.88 19.18 -43.43
C PRO A 2 35.38 19.34 -43.15
N LEU A 3 34.55 18.68 -43.96
CA LEU A 3 33.12 18.51 -43.73
C LEU A 3 32.91 17.89 -42.35
N GLY A 4 32.29 18.67 -41.45
CA GLY A 4 32.11 18.31 -40.05
C GLY A 4 31.32 17.02 -39.88
N LYS A 5 31.85 16.11 -39.06
CA LYS A 5 31.09 15.03 -38.42
C LYS A 5 29.97 15.66 -37.58
N LYS A 6 28.82 15.95 -38.21
CA LYS A 6 27.61 16.39 -37.51
C LYS A 6 27.10 15.23 -36.64
N ASP A 7 27.38 15.35 -35.35
CA ASP A 7 26.61 14.86 -34.20
C ASP A 7 25.78 13.57 -34.40
N THR A 8 26.47 12.43 -34.48
CA THR A 8 25.84 11.11 -34.51
C THR A 8 24.98 10.83 -33.27
N PHE A 9 25.35 11.39 -32.11
CA PHE A 9 24.61 11.21 -30.85
C PHE A 9 23.25 11.90 -30.87
N TRP A 10 23.17 13.18 -31.27
CA TRP A 10 21.91 13.91 -31.25
C TRP A 10 20.94 13.39 -32.30
N ASN A 11 21.43 12.87 -33.44
CA ASN A 11 20.59 12.15 -34.39
C ASN A 11 19.97 10.90 -33.77
N VAL A 12 20.72 10.16 -32.94
CA VAL A 12 20.17 9.02 -32.18
C VAL A 12 19.09 9.49 -31.21
N ILE A 13 19.33 10.57 -30.46
CA ILE A 13 18.32 11.13 -29.55
C ILE A 13 17.06 11.53 -30.32
N ASP A 14 17.18 12.26 -31.43
CA ASP A 14 16.02 12.69 -32.21
C ASP A 14 15.23 11.48 -32.74
N ASN A 15 15.90 10.42 -33.17
CA ASN A 15 15.27 9.15 -33.57
C ASN A 15 14.57 8.45 -32.40
N ILE A 16 15.08 8.52 -31.17
CA ILE A 16 14.37 7.99 -29.99
C ILE A 16 13.07 8.77 -29.78
N LEU A 17 13.16 10.10 -29.83
CA LEU A 17 12.04 10.98 -29.52
C LEU A 17 10.90 10.86 -30.53
N ASP A 18 11.21 10.58 -31.81
CA ASP A 18 10.24 10.47 -32.91
C ASP A 18 9.56 9.09 -33.01
N VAL A 19 9.13 8.51 -31.88
CA VAL A 19 8.52 7.16 -31.85
C VAL A 19 7.16 7.12 -31.15
N ASN A 20 6.25 6.38 -31.79
CA ASN A 20 4.93 5.99 -31.30
C ASN A 20 4.81 4.46 -31.24
N TYR A 21 3.74 3.96 -30.62
CA TYR A 21 3.40 2.54 -30.70
C TYR A 21 3.21 2.06 -32.14
N ASN A 22 3.50 0.76 -32.33
CA ASN A 22 3.29 0.12 -33.61
C ASN A 22 1.77 0.06 -33.90
N PRO A 23 1.31 0.45 -35.10
CA PRO A 23 -0.12 0.35 -35.46
C PRO A 23 -0.64 -1.09 -35.49
N GLY A 24 0.24 -2.10 -35.53
CA GLY A 24 -0.12 -3.52 -35.49
C GLY A 24 -0.31 -4.09 -34.08
N ILE A 25 -0.46 -3.28 -33.04
CA ILE A 25 -0.91 -3.77 -31.72
C ILE A 25 -2.39 -4.15 -31.79
N THR A 26 -2.75 -5.33 -31.28
CA THR A 26 -4.14 -5.83 -31.26
C THR A 26 -4.42 -6.57 -29.95
N GLN A 27 -5.69 -6.69 -29.55
CA GLN A 27 -6.10 -7.58 -28.46
C GLN A 27 -6.33 -8.98 -29.03
N ARG A 28 -5.79 -10.02 -28.39
CA ARG A 28 -6.17 -11.40 -28.68
C ARG A 28 -7.63 -11.58 -28.27
N THR A 29 -8.48 -11.90 -29.25
CA THR A 29 -9.86 -12.31 -29.02
C THR A 29 -9.85 -13.73 -28.46
N GLY A 30 -10.17 -13.89 -27.18
CA GLY A 30 -10.36 -15.20 -26.52
C GLY A 30 -11.73 -15.28 -25.83
N ASP A 31 -12.13 -16.48 -25.39
CA ASP A 31 -13.44 -16.83 -24.80
C ASP A 31 -13.78 -16.14 -23.45
N HIS A 32 -13.05 -15.10 -23.06
CA HIS A 32 -13.32 -14.41 -21.79
C HIS A 32 -14.54 -13.51 -21.93
N SER A 33 -15.66 -13.98 -21.37
CA SER A 33 -16.89 -13.21 -21.33
C SER A 33 -16.70 -11.93 -20.50
N VAL A 34 -17.12 -10.79 -21.05
CA VAL A 34 -17.20 -9.47 -20.37
C VAL A 34 -17.97 -9.54 -19.03
N GLY A 35 -18.72 -10.61 -18.78
CA GLY A 35 -19.51 -10.83 -17.56
C GLY A 35 -18.70 -11.10 -16.28
N SER A 36 -17.37 -11.20 -16.34
CA SER A 36 -16.51 -11.47 -15.16
C SER A 36 -15.74 -10.25 -14.63
N ILE A 37 -15.98 -9.04 -15.17
CA ILE A 37 -15.27 -7.85 -14.68
C ILE A 37 -15.74 -7.53 -13.26
N THR A 38 -14.81 -7.46 -12.32
CA THR A 38 -15.05 -7.07 -10.93
C THR A 38 -14.79 -5.58 -10.71
N SER A 39 -15.35 -5.02 -9.63
CA SER A 39 -15.05 -3.64 -9.24
C SER A 39 -13.56 -3.51 -8.88
N PRO A 40 -12.86 -2.44 -9.33
CA PRO A 40 -11.48 -2.21 -8.91
C PRO A 40 -11.38 -1.74 -7.45
N LEU A 41 -12.50 -1.35 -6.82
CA LEU A 41 -12.48 -0.82 -5.45
C LEU A 41 -12.19 -1.93 -4.43
N LYS A 42 -11.03 -1.81 -3.79
CA LYS A 42 -10.59 -2.66 -2.67
C LYS A 42 -11.17 -2.12 -1.35
N PHE A 43 -10.96 -2.88 -0.27
CA PHE A 43 -11.35 -2.47 1.09
C PHE A 43 -10.77 -1.10 1.44
N TYR A 44 -9.46 -0.96 1.36
CA TYR A 44 -8.69 0.24 1.68
C TYR A 44 -9.16 1.51 0.94
N ASP A 45 -9.55 1.40 -0.33
CA ASP A 45 -9.99 2.53 -1.16
C ASP A 45 -11.21 3.27 -0.59
N ARG A 46 -12.04 2.56 0.20
CA ARG A 46 -13.23 3.11 0.84
C ARG A 46 -12.90 3.83 2.15
N HIS A 47 -11.73 3.57 2.73
CA HIS A 47 -11.32 4.04 4.05
C HIS A 47 -10.32 5.21 4.03
N ILE A 48 -10.09 5.81 2.85
CA ILE A 48 -9.33 7.06 2.72
C ILE A 48 -10.02 8.20 3.48
N GLY A 49 -9.25 8.96 4.26
CA GLY A 49 -9.77 10.06 5.05
C GLY A 49 -10.36 11.19 4.20
N PRO A 50 -11.40 11.92 4.67
CA PRO A 50 -12.08 12.95 3.87
C PRO A 50 -11.19 14.07 3.33
N ASN A 51 -10.08 14.37 4.00
CA ASN A 51 -9.09 15.37 3.55
C ASN A 51 -8.10 14.82 2.51
N HIS A 52 -8.16 13.51 2.24
CA HIS A 52 -7.34 12.81 1.28
C HIS A 52 -8.15 12.26 0.10
N THR A 53 -9.48 12.23 0.16
CA THR A 53 -10.34 11.77 -0.95
C THR A 53 -10.27 12.71 -2.15
N LEU A 54 -10.51 12.19 -3.35
CA LEU A 54 -10.64 13.01 -4.55
C LEU A 54 -11.98 13.75 -4.56
N GLN A 55 -11.95 15.08 -4.72
CA GLN A 55 -13.15 15.90 -4.84
C GLN A 55 -13.48 16.22 -6.30
N ASN A 56 -12.45 16.55 -7.09
CA ASN A 56 -12.63 17.05 -8.46
C ASN A 56 -11.69 16.35 -9.43
N VAL A 57 -12.18 16.03 -10.62
CA VAL A 57 -11.35 15.68 -11.78
C VAL A 57 -11.40 16.85 -12.73
N ALA A 58 -10.24 17.44 -13.04
CA ALA A 58 -10.12 18.58 -13.93
C ALA A 58 -9.46 18.15 -15.25
N HIS A 59 -10.03 18.57 -16.37
CA HIS A 59 -9.46 18.25 -17.68
C HIS A 59 -8.31 19.22 -18.03
N LEU A 60 -7.12 18.68 -18.32
CA LEU A 60 -5.90 19.40 -18.68
C LEU A 60 -5.36 18.88 -20.03
N PRO A 61 -5.98 19.22 -21.17
CA PRO A 61 -5.62 18.67 -22.48
C PRO A 61 -4.21 19.05 -22.95
N SER A 62 -3.64 20.14 -22.42
CA SER A 62 -2.28 20.61 -22.73
C SER A 62 -1.17 19.81 -22.05
N LEU A 63 -1.50 18.86 -21.16
CA LEU A 63 -0.52 18.13 -20.39
C LEU A 63 0.53 17.39 -21.26
N PRO A 64 0.17 16.67 -22.34
CA PRO A 64 1.15 16.06 -23.23
C PRO A 64 2.21 17.04 -23.76
N GLN A 65 1.77 18.22 -24.23
CA GLN A 65 2.68 19.26 -24.74
C GLN A 65 3.60 19.80 -23.64
N LEU A 66 3.07 19.97 -22.43
CA LEU A 66 3.87 20.43 -21.28
C LEU A 66 4.93 19.40 -20.89
N LEU A 67 4.61 18.11 -20.91
CA LEU A 67 5.57 17.03 -20.66
C LEU A 67 6.65 16.98 -21.75
N ALA A 68 6.26 17.09 -23.02
CA ALA A 68 7.23 17.16 -24.12
C ALA A 68 8.16 18.39 -24.01
N LYS A 69 7.64 19.54 -23.57
CA LYS A 69 8.45 20.73 -23.28
C LYS A 69 9.41 20.50 -22.10
N THR A 70 9.02 19.73 -21.09
CA THR A 70 9.92 19.29 -20.01
C THR A 70 11.09 18.49 -20.56
N CYS A 71 10.83 17.55 -21.48
CA CYS A 71 11.88 16.82 -22.20
C CYS A 71 12.83 17.75 -22.96
N ASP A 72 12.28 18.67 -23.77
CA ASP A 72 13.08 19.64 -24.55
C ASP A 72 13.96 20.51 -23.64
N THR A 73 13.41 20.94 -22.51
CA THR A 73 14.14 21.75 -21.52
C THR A 73 15.30 20.97 -20.90
N ALA A 74 15.07 19.71 -20.52
CA ALA A 74 16.11 18.85 -19.97
C ALA A 74 17.26 18.61 -20.98
N LEU A 75 16.91 18.32 -22.23
CA LEU A 75 17.86 18.11 -23.32
C LEU A 75 18.63 19.40 -23.70
N THR A 76 17.96 20.55 -23.67
CA THR A 76 18.61 21.85 -23.94
C THR A 76 19.64 22.17 -22.86
N ARG A 77 19.31 21.97 -21.58
CA ARG A 77 20.26 22.14 -20.46
C ARG A 77 21.48 21.25 -20.61
N LEU A 78 21.30 20.05 -21.16
CA LEU A 78 22.39 19.13 -21.43
C LEU A 78 23.30 19.62 -22.56
N ARG A 79 22.71 20.09 -23.68
CA ARG A 79 23.46 20.72 -24.79
C ARG A 79 24.31 21.90 -24.32
N GLN A 80 23.74 22.74 -23.46
CA GLN A 80 24.41 23.96 -22.97
C GLN A 80 25.60 23.70 -22.04
N LYS A 81 25.64 22.56 -21.34
CA LYS A 81 26.72 22.26 -20.38
C LYS A 81 28.03 21.82 -21.03
N ASP A 82 28.10 21.75 -22.36
CA ASP A 82 29.25 21.29 -23.18
C ASP A 82 29.88 19.97 -22.69
N ARG A 83 29.09 19.15 -21.98
CA ARG A 83 29.51 17.84 -21.51
C ARG A 83 29.31 16.87 -22.66
N LYS A 84 30.41 16.37 -23.21
CA LYS A 84 30.38 15.22 -24.13
C LYS A 84 29.76 14.04 -23.39
N LEU A 85 28.54 13.65 -23.78
CA LEU A 85 27.97 12.38 -23.33
C LEU A 85 28.84 11.26 -23.89
N GLN A 86 29.50 10.53 -22.99
CA GLN A 86 30.08 9.25 -23.36
C GLN A 86 28.91 8.28 -23.47
N ALA A 87 28.52 7.98 -24.69
CA ALA A 87 27.48 7.01 -24.98
C ALA A 87 27.93 6.21 -26.19
N ASP A 88 28.05 4.90 -26.01
CA ASP A 88 27.99 4.02 -27.16
C ASP A 88 26.57 4.15 -27.76
N PRO A 89 26.43 4.08 -29.09
CA PRO A 89 25.14 4.24 -29.74
C PRO A 89 24.20 3.15 -29.20
N TYR A 90 23.30 3.54 -28.29
CA TYR A 90 22.32 2.63 -27.76
C TYR A 90 21.41 2.21 -28.92
N HIS A 91 21.38 0.90 -29.20
CA HIS A 91 20.63 0.36 -30.32
C HIS A 91 19.15 0.24 -29.94
N PHE A 92 18.40 1.32 -30.19
CA PHE A 92 16.95 1.28 -30.01
C PHE A 92 16.33 0.48 -31.14
N GLN A 93 15.67 -0.62 -30.79
CA GLN A 93 14.90 -1.38 -31.77
C GLN A 93 13.59 -0.64 -32.09
N PRO A 94 13.09 -0.77 -33.33
CA PRO A 94 11.73 -0.34 -33.66
C PRO A 94 10.72 -1.02 -32.72
N ILE A 95 9.69 -0.28 -32.31
CA ILE A 95 8.65 -0.84 -31.45
C ILE A 95 7.92 -1.97 -32.20
N PRO A 96 7.88 -3.20 -31.65
CA PRO A 96 7.35 -4.36 -32.35
C PRO A 96 5.83 -4.35 -32.40
N ARG A 97 5.26 -5.17 -33.30
CA ARG A 97 3.84 -5.53 -33.26
C ARG A 97 3.60 -6.42 -32.04
N ALA A 98 2.41 -6.35 -31.44
CA ALA A 98 2.06 -7.19 -30.30
C ALA A 98 0.58 -7.61 -30.34
N LYS A 99 0.31 -8.79 -29.76
CA LYS A 99 -1.05 -9.26 -29.49
C LYS A 99 -1.22 -9.39 -27.98
N PHE A 100 -1.97 -8.49 -27.37
CA PHE A 100 -2.18 -8.48 -25.92
C PHE A 100 -3.16 -9.58 -25.52
N GLY A 101 -2.81 -10.34 -24.48
CA GLY A 101 -3.71 -11.33 -23.88
C GLY A 101 -4.64 -10.71 -22.84
N ASP A 102 -4.13 -9.73 -22.09
CA ASP A 102 -4.66 -9.24 -20.82
C ASP A 102 -4.02 -7.88 -20.45
N ALA A 103 -4.29 -7.35 -19.26
CA ALA A 103 -3.65 -6.14 -18.75
C ALA A 103 -2.13 -6.27 -18.56
N GLU A 104 -1.64 -7.43 -18.12
CA GLU A 104 -0.22 -7.64 -17.83
C GLU A 104 0.62 -7.56 -19.10
N SER A 105 0.17 -8.18 -20.20
CA SER A 105 0.85 -8.11 -21.50
C SER A 105 0.87 -6.70 -22.11
N VAL A 106 -0.15 -5.87 -21.82
CA VAL A 106 -0.11 -4.43 -22.16
C VAL A 106 0.96 -3.71 -21.34
N ARG A 107 1.03 -3.97 -20.03
CA ARG A 107 2.01 -3.35 -19.13
C ARG A 107 3.43 -3.74 -19.53
N TRP A 108 3.67 -5.02 -19.80
CA TRP A 108 4.96 -5.53 -20.25
C TRP A 108 5.43 -4.81 -21.51
N TYR A 109 4.55 -4.69 -22.50
CA TYR A 109 4.85 -3.97 -23.73
C TYR A 109 5.18 -2.49 -23.50
N TYR A 110 4.45 -1.81 -22.61
CA TYR A 110 4.77 -0.44 -22.21
C TYR A 110 6.16 -0.37 -21.53
N SER A 111 6.47 -1.30 -20.64
CA SER A 111 7.74 -1.33 -19.91
C SER A 111 8.91 -1.39 -20.89
N GLU A 112 8.97 -2.44 -21.70
CA GLU A 112 10.09 -2.71 -22.59
C GLU A 112 10.31 -1.62 -23.65
N ASN A 113 9.22 -1.03 -24.17
CA ASN A 113 9.30 -0.19 -25.36
C ASN A 113 9.29 1.31 -25.09
N ILE A 114 8.87 1.72 -23.88
CA ILE A 114 8.67 3.12 -23.49
C ILE A 114 9.31 3.43 -22.15
N SER A 115 8.91 2.71 -21.09
CA SER A 115 9.32 3.02 -19.72
C SER A 115 10.83 2.85 -19.54
N ASP A 116 11.37 1.71 -19.99
CA ASP A 116 12.78 1.35 -19.80
C ASP A 116 13.70 2.41 -20.40
N ILE A 117 13.34 2.90 -21.60
CA ILE A 117 14.05 4.01 -22.25
C ILE A 117 13.88 5.30 -21.45
N GLY A 118 12.65 5.61 -21.03
CA GLY A 118 12.31 6.82 -20.29
C GLY A 118 13.13 6.97 -19.01
N HIS A 119 13.08 5.99 -18.12
CA HIS A 119 13.81 6.06 -16.86
C HIS A 119 15.32 5.81 -17.01
N SER A 120 15.78 5.03 -17.99
CA SER A 120 17.22 4.92 -18.28
C SER A 120 17.80 6.24 -18.77
N MET A 121 17.07 6.98 -19.60
CA MET A 121 17.48 8.31 -20.06
C MET A 121 17.52 9.31 -18.91
N VAL A 122 16.52 9.33 -18.04
CA VAL A 122 16.54 10.18 -16.83
C VAL A 122 17.70 9.79 -15.90
N SER A 123 17.89 8.49 -15.66
CA SER A 123 19.00 7.95 -14.86
C SER A 123 20.36 8.43 -15.38
N LYS A 124 20.62 8.21 -16.68
CA LYS A 124 21.82 8.63 -17.40
C LYS A 124 22.07 10.12 -17.32
N LEU A 125 21.02 10.92 -17.52
CA LEU A 125 21.15 12.38 -17.60
C LEU A 125 21.24 13.05 -16.23
N CYS A 126 20.70 12.43 -15.18
CA CYS A 126 20.69 13.02 -13.84
C CYS A 126 21.81 12.51 -12.94
N PHE A 127 22.23 11.24 -13.06
CA PHE A 127 23.12 10.62 -12.07
C PHE A 127 24.47 10.15 -12.63
N HIS A 128 24.55 9.74 -13.91
CA HIS A 128 25.77 9.08 -14.41
C HIS A 128 26.12 9.39 -15.87
N GLN A 129 26.09 10.68 -16.22
CA GLN A 129 26.37 11.18 -17.58
C GLN A 129 27.67 10.64 -18.22
N HIS A 130 28.66 10.27 -17.41
CA HIS A 130 29.99 9.82 -17.82
C HIS A 130 30.11 8.31 -18.09
N VAL A 131 29.12 7.48 -17.71
CA VAL A 131 29.16 6.01 -17.88
C VAL A 131 28.73 5.64 -19.29
N LYS A 132 29.49 4.88 -20.08
CA LYS A 132 29.16 4.64 -21.50
C LYS A 132 27.78 4.01 -21.73
N ASP A 133 27.43 3.06 -20.88
CA ASP A 133 26.16 2.34 -20.94
C ASP A 133 24.98 3.18 -20.41
N TRP A 134 23.78 2.64 -20.55
CA TRP A 134 22.54 3.30 -20.10
C TRP A 134 21.81 2.49 -19.00
N PRO A 135 22.50 2.05 -17.93
CA PRO A 135 21.83 1.37 -16.83
C PRO A 135 20.90 2.35 -16.11
N SER A 136 19.81 1.82 -15.59
CA SER A 136 18.85 2.61 -14.83
C SER A 136 19.04 2.41 -13.32
N VAL A 137 19.03 3.50 -12.55
CA VAL A 137 18.87 3.48 -11.08
C VAL A 137 17.40 3.42 -10.66
N PHE A 138 16.50 3.35 -11.64
CA PHE A 138 15.06 3.26 -11.46
C PHE A 138 14.53 2.03 -12.19
N GLU A 139 13.41 1.51 -11.72
CA GLU A 139 12.72 0.39 -12.34
C GLU A 139 11.20 0.58 -12.26
N LEU A 140 10.51 0.09 -13.28
CA LEU A 140 9.05 -0.05 -13.28
C LEU A 140 8.69 -1.46 -12.80
N VAL A 141 8.21 -1.56 -11.57
CA VAL A 141 7.88 -2.84 -10.94
C VAL A 141 6.37 -3.10 -11.03
N LYS A 142 5.99 -4.37 -11.13
CA LYS A 142 4.58 -4.79 -11.07
C LYS A 142 4.14 -5.08 -9.65
N GLU A 143 2.87 -4.86 -9.37
CA GLU A 143 2.22 -5.43 -8.19
C GLU A 143 1.94 -6.93 -8.40
N PRO A 144 1.93 -7.74 -7.33
CA PRO A 144 1.72 -9.19 -7.45
C PRO A 144 0.26 -9.59 -7.70
N TRP A 145 -0.70 -8.65 -7.60
CA TRP A 145 -2.14 -8.92 -7.59
C TRP A 145 -2.83 -8.72 -8.95
N ASP A 146 -2.11 -8.93 -10.05
CA ASP A 146 -2.65 -8.70 -11.39
C ASP A 146 -3.82 -9.63 -11.70
N THR A 147 -4.83 -9.04 -12.32
CA THR A 147 -5.97 -9.77 -12.88
C THR A 147 -5.93 -9.65 -14.39
N PHE A 148 -6.71 -10.47 -15.08
CA PHE A 148 -6.91 -10.31 -16.51
C PHE A 148 -7.28 -8.87 -16.92
N TYR A 149 -8.09 -8.19 -16.09
CA TYR A 149 -8.65 -6.87 -16.39
C TYR A 149 -7.85 -5.69 -15.87
N MET A 150 -6.90 -5.90 -14.96
CA MET A 150 -6.14 -4.82 -14.36
C MET A 150 -4.78 -5.33 -13.92
N SER A 151 -3.74 -4.64 -14.38
CA SER A 151 -2.36 -4.81 -13.96
C SER A 151 -1.88 -3.50 -13.36
N GLU A 152 -1.27 -3.57 -12.18
CA GLU A 152 -0.77 -2.38 -11.47
C GLU A 152 0.76 -2.37 -11.51
N GLY A 153 1.33 -1.18 -11.68
CA GLY A 153 2.77 -1.00 -11.65
C GLY A 153 3.17 0.34 -11.06
N PHE A 154 4.44 0.49 -10.71
CA PHE A 154 4.96 1.72 -10.13
C PHE A 154 6.43 1.91 -10.46
N LEU A 155 6.82 3.18 -10.61
CA LEU A 155 8.22 3.55 -10.78
C LEU A 155 8.85 3.75 -9.40
N LYS A 156 9.99 3.11 -9.14
CA LYS A 156 10.77 3.33 -7.92
C LYS A 156 12.26 3.41 -8.18
N VAL A 157 13.04 3.75 -7.15
CA VAL A 157 14.49 3.54 -7.13
C VAL A 157 14.75 2.03 -7.08
N ALA A 158 15.66 1.54 -7.91
CA ALA A 158 16.01 0.13 -7.96
C ALA A 158 16.52 -0.35 -6.60
N GLU A 159 15.99 -1.47 -6.12
CA GLU A 159 16.20 -1.96 -4.76
C GLU A 159 16.56 -3.44 -4.77
N ASP A 160 17.54 -3.80 -3.95
CA ASP A 160 17.91 -5.18 -3.71
C ASP A 160 16.88 -5.80 -2.76
N TRP A 161 16.13 -6.77 -3.28
CA TRP A 161 14.98 -7.37 -2.58
C TRP A 161 15.35 -8.11 -1.29
N MET A 162 16.63 -8.49 -1.11
CA MET A 162 17.11 -9.17 0.10
C MET A 162 17.45 -8.17 1.20
N THR A 163 18.09 -7.06 0.83
CA THR A 163 18.66 -6.10 1.79
C THR A 163 17.80 -4.85 1.98
N GLY A 164 16.87 -4.58 1.07
CA GLY A 164 16.11 -3.32 1.02
C GLY A 164 16.98 -2.09 0.74
N THR A 165 18.19 -2.31 0.20
CA THR A 165 19.13 -1.24 -0.15
C THR A 165 19.09 -0.95 -1.65
N ILE A 166 19.73 0.14 -2.08
CA ILE A 166 19.75 0.48 -3.51
C ILE A 166 20.47 -0.63 -4.28
N TYR A 167 19.79 -1.18 -5.28
CA TYR A 167 20.41 -2.04 -6.27
C TYR A 167 21.06 -1.19 -7.36
N LEU A 168 22.35 -1.44 -7.62
CA LEU A 168 23.09 -0.82 -8.71
C LEU A 168 23.58 -1.91 -9.66
N ASP A 169 23.26 -1.73 -10.94
CA ASP A 169 23.87 -2.49 -12.03
C ASP A 169 25.41 -2.44 -11.90
N ASP A 170 26.10 -3.52 -12.29
CA ASP A 170 27.56 -3.60 -12.21
C ASP A 170 28.25 -2.45 -12.96
N ALA A 171 27.64 -1.95 -14.05
CA ALA A 171 28.13 -0.80 -14.78
C ALA A 171 28.08 0.51 -13.97
N LEU A 172 27.29 0.60 -12.89
CA LEU A 172 27.17 1.77 -12.01
C LEU A 172 27.91 1.66 -10.68
N LYS A 173 28.28 0.44 -10.26
CA LYS A 173 28.98 0.23 -8.98
C LYS A 173 30.26 1.07 -8.92
N GLY A 174 30.37 1.90 -7.88
CA GLY A 174 31.52 2.80 -7.67
C GLY A 174 31.59 4.02 -8.61
N LYS A 175 30.63 4.21 -9.52
CA LYS A 175 30.63 5.34 -10.49
C LYS A 175 29.67 6.47 -10.13
N LEU A 176 28.76 6.26 -9.18
CA LEU A 176 27.87 7.32 -8.68
C LEU A 176 28.58 8.18 -7.64
N SER A 177 28.37 9.49 -7.68
CA SER A 177 28.90 10.39 -6.65
C SER A 177 28.24 10.12 -5.29
N GLN A 178 28.91 10.49 -4.20
CA GLN A 178 28.32 10.37 -2.85
C GLN A 178 27.01 11.17 -2.71
N SER A 179 26.93 12.33 -3.36
CA SER A 179 25.71 13.16 -3.38
C SER A 179 24.55 12.45 -4.10
N ASP A 180 24.84 11.78 -5.22
CA ASP A 180 23.84 11.03 -5.98
C ASP A 180 23.34 9.83 -5.19
N GLN A 181 24.24 9.07 -4.57
CA GLN A 181 23.88 7.95 -3.71
C GLN A 181 23.01 8.41 -2.53
N ALA A 182 23.38 9.49 -1.84
CA ALA A 182 22.59 10.06 -0.75
C ALA A 182 21.20 10.53 -1.22
N THR A 183 21.12 11.08 -2.43
CA THR A 183 19.85 11.49 -3.04
C THR A 183 18.95 10.30 -3.33
N LEU A 184 19.48 9.24 -3.96
CA LEU A 184 18.75 8.00 -4.23
C LEU A 184 18.29 7.31 -2.95
N HIS A 185 19.13 7.28 -1.90
CA HIS A 185 18.74 6.74 -0.60
C HIS A 185 17.61 7.54 0.03
N SER A 186 17.65 8.88 -0.08
CA SER A 186 16.58 9.73 0.40
C SER A 186 15.28 9.53 -0.38
N LEU A 187 15.35 9.28 -1.70
CA LEU A 187 14.19 8.98 -2.53
C LEU A 187 13.59 7.62 -2.14
N LEU A 188 14.39 6.56 -2.10
CA LEU A 188 13.95 5.21 -1.72
C LEU A 188 13.26 5.22 -0.35
N LYS A 189 13.87 5.90 0.63
CA LYS A 189 13.34 5.97 2.00
C LYS A 189 12.04 6.78 2.11
N LYS A 190 11.91 7.91 1.40
CA LYS A 190 10.77 8.83 1.56
C LYS A 190 9.62 8.50 0.61
N PHE A 191 9.93 8.01 -0.58
CA PHE A 191 8.99 7.80 -1.68
C PHE A 191 9.23 6.40 -2.28
N PRO A 192 8.72 5.34 -1.61
CA PRO A 192 8.88 3.97 -2.09
C PRO A 192 8.26 3.76 -3.48
N LYS A 193 7.30 4.62 -3.87
CA LYS A 193 6.78 4.73 -5.23
C LYS A 193 6.87 6.19 -5.66
N LEU A 194 7.41 6.44 -6.84
CA LEU A 194 7.53 7.79 -7.42
C LEU A 194 6.29 8.14 -8.26
N ALA A 195 5.75 7.15 -8.96
CA ALA A 195 4.53 7.25 -9.79
C ALA A 195 3.87 5.88 -9.94
N ILE A 196 2.58 5.85 -10.29
CA ILE A 196 1.80 4.61 -10.42
C ILE A 196 1.17 4.48 -11.81
N TRP A 197 1.07 3.25 -12.29
CA TRP A 197 0.44 2.84 -13.54
C TRP A 197 -0.70 1.88 -13.23
N HIS A 198 -1.90 2.20 -13.71
CA HIS A 198 -3.01 1.28 -13.80
C HIS A 198 -3.21 0.94 -15.27
N VAL A 199 -2.95 -0.33 -15.59
CA VAL A 199 -2.98 -0.85 -16.94
C VAL A 199 -4.19 -1.78 -17.09
N TYR A 200 -4.88 -1.67 -18.22
CA TYR A 200 -6.09 -2.42 -18.56
C TYR A 200 -5.88 -3.17 -19.87
N PRO A 201 -6.60 -4.27 -20.14
CA PRO A 201 -6.53 -4.92 -21.43
C PRO A 201 -7.11 -3.99 -22.52
N MET A 202 -6.70 -4.21 -23.77
CA MET A 202 -7.12 -3.40 -24.91
C MET A 202 -8.50 -3.82 -25.44
N LEU A 203 -9.49 -3.85 -24.53
CA LEU A 203 -10.88 -4.17 -24.83
C LEU A 203 -11.71 -2.90 -25.04
N ASP A 204 -12.77 -3.01 -25.85
CA ASP A 204 -13.67 -1.90 -26.18
C ASP A 204 -14.20 -1.17 -24.95
N ILE A 205 -14.49 -1.90 -23.87
CA ILE A 205 -15.00 -1.31 -22.63
C ILE A 205 -13.98 -0.34 -22.01
N PHE A 206 -12.70 -0.70 -21.94
CA PHE A 206 -11.66 0.16 -21.37
C PHE A 206 -11.26 1.28 -22.33
N MET A 207 -11.18 0.98 -23.63
CA MET A 207 -10.94 2.00 -24.66
C MET A 207 -12.03 3.07 -24.65
N THR A 208 -13.30 2.65 -24.57
CA THR A 208 -14.46 3.54 -24.45
C THR A 208 -14.44 4.33 -23.15
N THR A 209 -14.09 3.68 -22.03
CA THR A 209 -14.05 4.31 -20.70
C THR A 209 -12.98 5.41 -20.63
N LEU A 210 -11.77 5.16 -21.16
CA LEU A 210 -10.70 6.14 -21.19
C LEU A 210 -10.95 7.28 -22.19
N SER A 211 -11.61 7.00 -23.32
CA SER A 211 -11.89 8.01 -24.35
C SER A 211 -13.05 8.94 -24.00
N LYS A 212 -14.13 8.44 -23.38
CA LYS A 212 -15.36 9.23 -23.14
C LYS A 212 -15.23 10.31 -22.08
N THR A 213 -14.28 10.19 -21.16
CA THR A 213 -14.14 11.16 -20.06
C THR A 213 -13.53 12.46 -20.55
N THR A 214 -14.38 13.38 -20.96
CA THR A 214 -14.01 14.67 -21.55
C THR A 214 -14.72 15.78 -20.78
N GLY A 215 -14.09 16.29 -19.73
CA GLY A 215 -14.66 17.38 -18.93
C GLY A 215 -14.18 17.38 -17.48
N THR A 216 -14.47 18.49 -16.81
CA THR A 216 -14.27 18.64 -15.36
C THR A 216 -15.53 18.15 -14.64
N PHE A 217 -15.38 17.30 -13.64
CA PHE A 217 -16.52 16.79 -12.87
C PHE A 217 -16.14 16.55 -11.41
N SER A 218 -17.13 16.62 -10.52
CA SER A 218 -16.96 16.24 -9.12
C SER A 218 -17.05 14.71 -9.00
N LEU A 219 -16.12 14.11 -8.27
CA LEU A 219 -16.14 12.68 -8.01
C LEU A 219 -16.86 12.41 -6.68
N ARG A 220 -17.94 11.62 -6.73
CA ARG A 220 -18.57 11.08 -5.53
C ARG A 220 -17.74 9.88 -5.06
N TRP A 221 -16.97 10.09 -3.99
CA TRP A 221 -16.15 9.06 -3.37
C TRP A 221 -17.04 7.97 -2.75
N GLU A 222 -16.82 6.72 -3.14
CA GLU A 222 -17.46 5.56 -2.53
C GLU A 222 -16.81 5.28 -1.16
N ILE A 223 -17.63 5.29 -0.11
CA ILE A 223 -17.24 4.98 1.28
C ILE A 223 -18.03 3.73 1.74
N PRO A 224 -17.68 3.11 2.88
CA PRO A 224 -18.51 2.06 3.45
C PRO A 224 -19.92 2.57 3.69
N ARG A 225 -20.92 1.73 3.44
CA ARG A 225 -22.35 2.12 3.50
C ARG A 225 -23.02 1.75 4.81
N THR A 226 -22.25 1.41 5.84
CA THR A 226 -22.74 1.28 7.21
C THR A 226 -23.40 2.59 7.65
N THR A 227 -24.60 2.53 8.21
CA THR A 227 -25.33 3.71 8.70
C THR A 227 -25.60 3.62 10.19
N GLY A 228 -25.83 4.77 10.85
CA GLY A 228 -25.97 4.83 12.30
C GLY A 228 -24.65 4.97 13.07
N TYR A 229 -23.52 5.10 12.37
CA TYR A 229 -22.22 5.33 13.00
C TYR A 229 -21.37 6.28 12.14
N ARG A 230 -20.85 7.35 12.73
CA ARG A 230 -19.98 8.30 12.03
C ARG A 230 -18.77 8.69 12.86
N LEU A 231 -17.63 8.75 12.19
CA LEU A 231 -16.34 9.14 12.72
C LEU A 231 -15.91 10.45 12.07
N THR A 232 -15.42 11.39 12.87
CA THR A 232 -14.76 12.58 12.35
C THR A 232 -13.31 12.56 12.80
N THR A 233 -12.41 12.46 11.83
CA THR A 233 -10.96 12.50 12.04
C THR A 233 -10.37 13.56 11.12
N GLN A 234 -9.39 14.31 11.65
CA GLN A 234 -8.67 15.32 10.90
C GLN A 234 -7.23 14.86 10.71
N THR A 235 -6.93 14.42 9.49
CA THR A 235 -5.56 14.24 9.00
C THR A 235 -5.33 15.21 7.85
N PHE A 236 -4.15 15.80 7.76
CA PHE A 236 -3.82 16.76 6.70
C PHE A 236 -2.94 16.11 5.65
N PRO A 237 -3.14 16.40 4.35
CA PRO A 237 -2.31 15.85 3.30
C PRO A 237 -0.91 16.46 3.29
N SER A 238 0.06 15.71 2.76
CA SER A 238 1.41 16.21 2.44
C SER A 238 1.35 17.44 1.50
N PRO A 239 2.34 18.34 1.55
CA PRO A 239 2.42 19.45 0.61
C PRO A 239 2.70 18.98 -0.82
N ASP A 240 2.22 19.76 -1.80
CA ASP A 240 2.50 19.53 -3.24
C ASP A 240 3.89 20.06 -3.64
N GLY A 241 4.50 19.46 -4.68
CA GLY A 241 5.72 19.96 -5.31
C GLY A 241 5.46 21.27 -6.07
N GLY A 242 5.99 22.38 -5.56
CA GLY A 242 5.63 23.72 -6.01
C GLY A 242 6.01 24.06 -7.47
N SER A 243 7.14 23.58 -7.98
CA SER A 243 7.60 23.92 -9.33
C SER A 243 6.86 23.13 -10.40
N VAL A 244 6.59 21.85 -10.13
CA VAL A 244 5.93 20.96 -11.10
C VAL A 244 4.50 21.41 -11.37
N SER A 245 3.76 21.80 -10.33
CA SER A 245 2.41 22.36 -10.52
C SER A 245 2.44 23.66 -11.33
N HIS A 246 3.40 24.54 -11.06
CA HIS A 246 3.56 25.80 -11.82
C HIS A 246 3.96 25.55 -13.28
N LYS A 247 4.96 24.70 -13.54
CA LYS A 247 5.43 24.33 -14.89
C LYS A 247 4.32 23.69 -15.71
N LEU A 248 3.46 22.91 -15.06
CA LEU A 248 2.34 22.22 -15.71
C LEU A 248 1.07 23.09 -15.80
N GLY A 249 1.16 24.38 -15.49
CA GLY A 249 0.06 25.34 -15.64
C GLY A 249 -1.09 25.13 -14.65
N ILE A 250 -0.87 24.35 -13.60
CA ILE A 250 -1.84 24.13 -12.53
C ILE A 250 -1.88 25.40 -11.69
N ARG A 251 -2.93 26.22 -11.89
CA ARG A 251 -3.12 27.43 -11.08
C ARG A 251 -3.40 27.01 -9.65
N ASN A 252 -2.68 27.63 -8.71
CA ASN A 252 -3.00 27.56 -7.30
C ASN A 252 -4.39 28.19 -7.09
N PHE A 253 -5.43 27.36 -7.09
CA PHE A 253 -6.70 27.72 -6.46
C PHE A 253 -6.46 27.69 -4.96
N ALA A 254 -5.66 28.64 -4.48
CA ALA A 254 -5.52 28.89 -3.06
C ALA A 254 -6.91 29.23 -2.56
N ARG A 255 -7.56 28.28 -1.87
CA ARG A 255 -8.66 28.65 -0.99
C ARG A 255 -8.07 29.70 -0.04
N LYS A 256 -8.54 30.95 -0.13
CA LYS A 256 -8.42 31.93 0.95
C LYS A 256 -9.16 31.34 2.15
N GLY A 257 -8.52 30.43 2.87
CA GLY A 257 -9.06 29.73 4.01
C GLY A 257 -8.10 29.90 5.17
N SER A 258 -8.50 30.78 6.09
CA SER A 258 -7.90 31.16 7.38
C SER A 258 -6.52 30.60 7.74
N THR A 259 -5.62 31.52 8.06
CA THR A 259 -4.50 31.39 8.99
C THR A 259 -4.93 31.00 10.43
N GLY A 260 -5.89 30.08 10.58
CA GLY A 260 -6.26 29.49 11.85
C GLY A 260 -5.16 28.53 12.26
N GLY A 261 -4.50 28.83 13.38
CA GLY A 261 -3.39 28.05 13.90
C GLY A 261 -3.72 26.56 13.93
N HIS A 262 -2.79 25.74 13.43
CA HIS A 262 -2.85 24.28 13.52
C HIS A 262 -3.13 23.88 14.98
N PRO A 263 -4.30 23.34 15.33
CA PRO A 263 -4.46 22.68 16.61
C PRO A 263 -3.62 21.41 16.54
N LEU A 264 -2.65 21.28 17.43
CA LEU A 264 -1.75 20.14 17.54
C LEU A 264 -2.45 18.86 18.07
N GLU A 265 -3.74 18.92 18.37
CA GLU A 265 -4.51 17.77 18.84
C GLU A 265 -5.48 17.26 17.77
N ARG A 266 -5.31 15.99 17.39
CA ARG A 266 -6.32 15.23 16.64
C ARG A 266 -7.57 15.08 17.51
N ARG A 267 -8.49 16.05 17.46
CA ARG A 267 -9.78 15.90 18.13
C ARG A 267 -10.68 14.98 17.29
N ARG A 268 -10.89 13.76 17.78
CA ARG A 268 -11.85 12.81 17.20
C ARG A 268 -13.21 13.02 17.86
N THR A 269 -14.26 13.05 17.06
CA THR A 269 -15.64 13.00 17.58
C THR A 269 -16.31 11.77 16.98
N VAL A 270 -16.82 10.92 17.85
CA VAL A 270 -17.60 9.72 17.50
C VAL A 270 -19.06 10.06 17.73
N LYS A 271 -19.90 9.85 16.71
CA LYS A 271 -21.36 9.91 16.84
C LYS A 271 -21.92 8.54 16.47
N GLY A 272 -22.11 7.70 17.48
CA GLY A 272 -22.80 6.42 17.36
C GLY A 272 -24.31 6.60 17.63
N GLY A 273 -25.14 6.00 16.79
CA GLY A 273 -26.56 5.83 17.04
C GLY A 273 -26.84 4.64 17.96
N LYS A 274 -28.05 4.57 18.52
CA LYS A 274 -28.51 3.43 19.34
C LYS A 274 -28.55 2.11 18.56
N SER A 275 -28.64 2.20 17.23
CA SER A 275 -28.59 1.06 16.33
C SER A 275 -27.76 1.40 15.10
N VAL A 276 -27.08 0.38 14.57
CA VAL A 276 -26.29 0.44 13.34
C VAL A 276 -26.92 -0.46 12.31
N THR A 277 -27.02 0.02 11.07
CA THR A 277 -27.55 -0.77 9.95
C THR A 277 -26.42 -1.12 9.00
N ARG A 278 -26.22 -2.42 8.79
CA ARG A 278 -25.27 -2.91 7.78
C ARG A 278 -25.84 -2.74 6.37
N PRO A 279 -24.97 -2.54 5.37
CA PRO A 279 -25.39 -2.51 3.98
C PRO A 279 -25.80 -3.90 3.48
N LEU A 280 -26.61 -3.90 2.43
CA LEU A 280 -26.87 -5.11 1.66
C LEU A 280 -25.62 -5.54 0.92
N ALA A 281 -25.41 -6.86 0.84
CA ALA A 281 -24.52 -7.41 -0.17
C ALA A 281 -25.00 -6.87 -1.52
N ALA A 282 -24.10 -6.21 -2.27
CA ALA A 282 -24.43 -5.83 -3.62
C ALA A 282 -24.79 -7.11 -4.39
N ASP A 283 -25.87 -7.08 -5.16
CA ASP A 283 -26.17 -8.18 -6.07
C ASP A 283 -24.95 -8.35 -6.97
N ARG A 284 -24.26 -9.50 -6.83
CA ARG A 284 -23.04 -9.80 -7.59
C ARG A 284 -23.35 -9.99 -9.08
N ALA A 285 -24.61 -9.88 -9.48
CA ALA A 285 -25.04 -9.79 -10.86
C ALA A 285 -24.29 -8.67 -11.61
N ARG A 286 -23.19 -9.08 -12.27
CA ARG A 286 -22.36 -8.35 -13.25
C ARG A 286 -22.13 -6.89 -12.92
N TYR A 287 -21.07 -6.62 -12.16
CA TYR A 287 -20.54 -5.26 -12.02
C TYR A 287 -20.38 -4.62 -13.40
N ARG A 288 -20.92 -3.41 -13.55
CA ARG A 288 -20.74 -2.60 -14.76
C ARG A 288 -19.52 -1.70 -14.54
N PRO A 289 -18.46 -1.82 -15.35
CA PRO A 289 -17.31 -0.94 -15.26
C PRO A 289 -17.69 0.53 -15.35
N GLU A 290 -17.38 1.28 -14.29
CA GLU A 290 -17.57 2.72 -14.23
C GLU A 290 -16.23 3.40 -13.99
N PHE A 291 -15.88 4.39 -14.83
CA PHE A 291 -14.58 5.05 -14.79
C PHE A 291 -14.24 5.65 -13.42
N ARG A 292 -15.25 6.16 -12.71
CA ARG A 292 -15.09 6.74 -11.38
C ARG A 292 -14.49 5.77 -10.37
N HIS A 293 -14.80 4.47 -10.46
CA HIS A 293 -14.25 3.46 -9.56
C HIS A 293 -12.75 3.22 -9.84
N TYR A 294 -12.37 3.21 -11.11
CA TYR A 294 -10.96 3.09 -11.51
C TYR A 294 -10.15 4.33 -11.10
N ILE A 295 -10.71 5.54 -11.26
CA ILE A 295 -10.08 6.77 -10.77
C ILE A 295 -9.96 6.76 -9.24
N GLN A 296 -11.03 6.36 -8.53
CA GLN A 296 -11.00 6.31 -7.06
C GLN A 296 -9.93 5.33 -6.58
N HIS A 297 -9.86 4.13 -7.17
CA HIS A 297 -8.83 3.15 -6.86
C HIS A 297 -7.43 3.73 -7.10
N ALA A 298 -7.19 4.31 -8.28
CA ALA A 298 -5.89 4.89 -8.61
C ALA A 298 -5.51 6.07 -7.70
N TRP A 299 -6.48 6.92 -7.35
CA TRP A 299 -6.26 7.99 -6.38
C TRP A 299 -5.94 7.45 -4.98
N ALA A 300 -6.63 6.40 -4.53
CA ALA A 300 -6.36 5.77 -3.24
C ALA A 300 -4.94 5.19 -3.18
N GLN A 301 -4.49 4.47 -4.21
CA GLN A 301 -3.10 4.01 -4.33
C GLN A 301 -2.11 5.18 -4.29
N SER A 302 -2.41 6.25 -5.02
CA SER A 302 -1.58 7.46 -5.03
C SER A 302 -1.51 8.16 -3.67
N VAL A 303 -2.59 8.14 -2.90
CA VAL A 303 -2.64 8.65 -1.53
C VAL A 303 -1.79 7.77 -0.59
N MET A 304 -1.95 6.45 -0.64
CA MET A 304 -1.24 5.51 0.24
C MET A 304 0.28 5.56 0.06
N HIS A 305 0.75 5.77 -1.17
CA HIS A 305 2.18 5.84 -1.46
C HIS A 305 2.70 7.25 -1.69
N ASP A 306 1.88 8.26 -1.36
CA ASP A 306 2.13 9.68 -1.58
C ASP A 306 2.74 10.01 -2.96
N THR A 307 2.17 9.47 -4.04
CA THR A 307 2.60 9.76 -5.40
C THR A 307 1.89 11.00 -5.96
N THR A 308 2.51 11.61 -6.98
CA THR A 308 1.95 12.77 -7.70
C THR A 308 1.38 12.37 -9.06
N PHE A 309 2.01 11.42 -9.75
CA PHE A 309 1.63 11.02 -11.11
C PHE A 309 0.88 9.68 -11.11
N ILE A 310 -0.22 9.64 -11.85
CA ILE A 310 -1.09 8.49 -12.05
C ILE A 310 -1.26 8.26 -13.55
N ILE A 311 -0.90 7.10 -14.06
CA ILE A 311 -1.03 6.77 -15.49
C ILE A 311 -2.12 5.72 -15.65
N LEU A 312 -3.09 5.96 -16.53
CA LEU A 312 -4.19 5.04 -16.86
C LEU A 312 -4.01 4.61 -18.33
N HIS A 313 -3.69 3.34 -18.57
CA HIS A 313 -3.27 2.86 -19.90
C HIS A 313 -4.04 1.61 -20.34
N CYS A 314 -4.44 1.51 -21.60
CA CYS A 314 -5.03 0.28 -22.16
C CYS A 314 -4.37 -0.18 -23.48
N GLY A 315 -3.11 0.19 -23.70
CA GLY A 315 -2.39 -0.08 -24.94
C GLY A 315 -2.70 0.96 -26.01
N ARG A 316 -3.95 1.02 -26.49
CA ARG A 316 -4.35 1.98 -27.53
C ARG A 316 -4.47 3.42 -27.01
N TYR A 317 -5.08 3.58 -25.84
CA TYR A 317 -5.32 4.87 -25.23
C TYR A 317 -4.63 4.99 -23.89
N GLU A 318 -4.24 6.21 -23.55
CA GLU A 318 -3.68 6.56 -22.25
C GLU A 318 -4.26 7.89 -21.74
N ARG A 319 -4.31 8.02 -20.41
CA ARG A 319 -4.48 9.28 -19.69
C ARG A 319 -3.38 9.41 -18.65
N ILE A 320 -2.79 10.60 -18.56
CA ILE A 320 -1.83 10.96 -17.51
C ILE A 320 -2.54 11.89 -16.54
N GLY A 321 -2.52 11.54 -15.26
CA GLY A 321 -3.10 12.26 -14.14
C GLY A 321 -2.03 12.89 -13.25
N ILE A 322 -2.30 14.10 -12.78
CA ILE A 322 -1.51 14.78 -11.75
C ILE A 322 -2.39 15.02 -10.54
N ARG A 323 -2.02 14.39 -9.43
CA ARG A 323 -2.65 14.57 -8.13
C ARG A 323 -2.19 15.90 -7.53
N HIS A 324 -3.13 16.80 -7.30
CA HIS A 324 -2.93 18.03 -6.54
C HIS A 324 -3.63 17.89 -5.18
N ARG A 325 -2.82 17.72 -4.13
CA ARG A 325 -3.25 17.33 -2.79
C ARG A 325 -4.07 18.41 -2.13
N ALA A 326 -3.61 19.66 -2.21
CA ALA A 326 -4.22 20.78 -1.50
C ALA A 326 -5.67 21.06 -1.96
N SER A 327 -5.96 20.91 -3.25
CA SER A 327 -7.32 21.08 -3.78
C SER A 327 -8.08 19.77 -3.96
N GLN A 328 -7.49 18.64 -3.55
CA GLN A 328 -8.05 17.29 -3.74
C GLN A 328 -8.55 17.09 -5.19
N THR A 329 -7.70 17.47 -6.15
CA THR A 329 -8.04 17.49 -7.58
C THR A 329 -7.09 16.62 -8.37
N LEU A 330 -7.62 15.81 -9.28
CA LEU A 330 -6.86 15.07 -10.27
C LEU A 330 -6.92 15.82 -11.61
N TYR A 331 -5.80 16.39 -12.06
CA TYR A 331 -5.69 16.98 -13.39
C TYR A 331 -5.38 15.88 -14.40
N LEU A 332 -6.32 15.61 -15.30
CA LEU A 332 -6.23 14.51 -16.26
C LEU A 332 -5.93 15.05 -17.67
N SER A 333 -4.96 14.46 -18.36
CA SER A 333 -4.64 14.79 -19.75
C SER A 333 -5.84 14.61 -20.69
N GLY A 334 -5.72 15.13 -21.92
CA GLY A 334 -6.51 14.67 -23.05
C GLY A 334 -6.28 13.18 -23.34
N VAL A 335 -7.10 12.56 -24.19
CA VAL A 335 -6.87 11.16 -24.63
C VAL A 335 -5.57 11.14 -25.42
N ILE A 336 -4.64 10.30 -24.98
CA ILE A 336 -3.41 10.05 -25.72
C ILE A 336 -3.64 8.79 -26.56
N ASP A 337 -3.67 8.95 -27.88
CA ASP A 337 -3.65 7.84 -28.83
C ASP A 337 -2.19 7.44 -29.08
N THR A 338 -1.76 6.34 -28.48
CA THR A 338 -0.35 5.94 -28.42
C THR A 338 0.28 5.65 -29.78
N VAL A 339 -0.55 5.36 -30.79
CA VAL A 339 -0.12 5.09 -32.17
C VAL A 339 -0.17 6.36 -33.00
N ASN A 340 -1.24 7.15 -32.87
CA ASN A 340 -1.52 8.26 -33.80
C ASN A 340 -1.13 9.65 -33.28
N ILE A 341 -0.67 9.78 -32.03
CA ILE A 341 -0.26 11.10 -31.50
C ILE A 341 0.90 11.68 -32.34
N LYS A 342 0.72 12.91 -32.86
CA LYS A 342 1.71 13.53 -33.75
C LYS A 342 2.57 14.57 -33.04
N ASP A 343 1.93 15.40 -32.23
CA ASP A 343 2.59 16.48 -31.52
C ASP A 343 2.07 16.61 -30.06
N PRO A 344 2.85 16.15 -29.07
CA PRO A 344 4.17 15.55 -29.20
C PRO A 344 4.12 14.07 -29.64
N ARG A 345 5.27 13.52 -30.03
CA ARG A 345 5.43 12.06 -30.18
C ARG A 345 5.39 11.36 -28.83
N TYR A 346 4.90 10.12 -28.82
CA TYR A 346 4.60 9.39 -27.59
C TYR A 346 5.85 9.20 -26.72
N ARG A 347 6.97 8.75 -27.31
CA ARG A 347 8.20 8.51 -26.52
C ARG A 347 8.79 9.80 -25.96
N LYS A 348 8.79 10.90 -26.74
CA LYS A 348 9.21 12.23 -26.27
C LYS A 348 8.40 12.68 -25.05
N MET A 349 7.08 12.52 -25.11
CA MET A 349 6.18 12.84 -23.99
C MET A 349 6.52 12.02 -22.74
N HIS A 350 6.71 10.70 -22.86
CA HIS A 350 7.03 9.84 -21.71
C HIS A 350 8.42 10.11 -21.11
N ILE A 351 9.44 10.41 -21.92
CA ILE A 351 10.73 10.85 -21.38
C ILE A 351 10.53 12.13 -20.54
N GLY A 352 9.71 13.06 -21.04
CA GLY A 352 9.29 14.24 -20.30
C GLY A 352 8.53 13.92 -19.00
N LEU A 353 7.67 12.91 -19.00
CA LEU A 353 6.98 12.40 -17.80
C LEU A 353 7.97 11.88 -16.75
N HIS A 354 8.94 11.04 -17.14
CA HIS A 354 9.94 10.53 -16.19
C HIS A 354 10.80 11.66 -15.60
N PHE A 355 11.16 12.69 -16.38
CA PHE A 355 11.82 13.88 -15.85
C PHE A 355 10.94 14.61 -14.83
N ALA A 356 9.66 14.82 -15.16
CA ALA A 356 8.72 15.50 -14.27
C ALA A 356 8.49 14.72 -12.96
N ILE A 357 8.44 13.39 -13.02
CA ILE A 357 8.34 12.52 -11.83
C ILE A 357 9.56 12.70 -10.92
N LEU A 358 10.78 12.67 -11.48
CA LEU A 358 11.99 12.84 -10.69
C LEU A 358 12.10 14.26 -10.11
N GLU A 359 11.81 15.30 -10.90
CA GLU A 359 11.81 16.69 -10.43
C GLU A 359 10.81 16.87 -9.26
N ASP A 360 9.59 16.33 -9.36
CA ASP A 360 8.59 16.36 -8.28
C ASP A 360 9.12 15.69 -7.00
N ALA A 361 9.67 14.47 -7.13
CA ALA A 361 10.15 13.72 -5.98
C ALA A 361 11.31 14.44 -5.28
N LEU A 362 12.27 14.97 -6.03
CA LEU A 362 13.39 15.74 -5.49
C LEU A 362 12.91 17.00 -4.76
N GLU A 363 11.99 17.76 -5.36
CA GLU A 363 11.42 18.95 -4.73
C GLU A 363 10.71 18.64 -3.40
N ARG A 364 9.99 17.52 -3.34
CA ARG A 364 9.34 17.07 -2.11
C ARG A 364 10.33 16.60 -1.05
N VAL A 365 11.44 15.95 -1.45
CA VAL A 365 12.54 15.62 -0.52
C VAL A 365 13.06 16.90 0.14
N GLU A 366 13.31 17.94 -0.65
CA GLU A 366 13.87 19.20 -0.14
C GLU A 366 12.88 20.02 0.68
N ALA A 367 11.61 20.09 0.27
CA ALA A 367 10.55 20.71 1.05
C ALA A 367 10.43 20.06 2.44
N GLY A 368 10.53 18.73 2.53
CA GLY A 368 10.57 18.00 3.79
C GLY A 368 11.74 18.42 4.68
N LYS A 369 12.96 18.54 4.14
CA LYS A 369 14.15 18.97 4.91
C LYS A 369 13.97 20.37 5.50
N VAL A 370 13.33 21.30 4.78
CA VAL A 370 13.05 22.65 5.28
C VAL A 370 12.03 22.63 6.42
N GLN A 371 11.02 21.77 6.31
CA GLN A 371 9.98 21.62 7.35
C GLN A 371 10.54 20.97 8.62
N ASP A 372 11.39 19.96 8.49
CA ASP A 372 12.07 19.31 9.62
C ASP A 372 12.92 20.34 10.39
N LYS A 373 13.74 21.14 9.68
CA LYS A 373 14.54 22.22 10.27
C LYS A 373 13.71 23.28 10.97
N LYS A 374 12.57 23.69 10.39
CA LYS A 374 11.66 24.66 11.04
C LYS A 374 11.05 24.10 12.32
N THR A 375 10.77 22.80 12.34
CA THR A 375 10.20 22.13 13.52
C THR A 375 11.26 22.02 14.62
N GLU A 376 12.50 21.70 14.28
CA GLU A 376 13.64 21.71 15.22
C GLU A 376 13.97 23.10 15.76
N LEU A 377 13.88 24.15 14.94
CA LEU A 377 14.08 25.53 15.39
C LEU A 377 12.98 25.98 16.35
N LYS A 378 11.72 25.58 16.10
CA LYS A 378 10.59 25.86 17.00
C LYS A 378 10.69 25.08 18.33
N SER A 379 11.17 23.84 18.30
CA SER A 379 11.39 23.07 19.54
C SER A 379 12.56 23.64 20.35
N LYS A 380 13.64 24.09 19.70
CA LYS A 380 14.76 24.79 20.36
C LYS A 380 14.35 26.14 20.96
N LYS A 381 13.52 26.93 20.27
CA LYS A 381 13.02 28.21 20.80
C LYS A 381 12.08 28.04 22.00
N ARG A 382 11.31 26.94 22.03
CA ARG A 382 10.53 26.54 23.22
C ARG A 382 11.42 26.04 24.36
N ALA A 383 12.52 25.34 24.08
CA ALA A 383 13.46 24.93 25.11
C ALA A 383 14.13 26.13 25.79
N SER A 384 14.47 27.19 25.05
CA SER A 384 15.05 28.42 25.61
C SER A 384 14.08 29.30 26.41
N GLU A 385 12.76 29.10 26.26
CA GLU A 385 11.74 29.79 27.08
C GLU A 385 11.36 28.99 28.34
N VAL A 386 11.82 27.74 28.47
CA VAL A 386 11.55 26.85 29.62
C VAL A 386 12.72 26.80 30.62
N GLU A 387 13.87 27.42 30.31
CA GLU A 387 15.00 27.53 31.26
C GLU A 387 14.75 28.44 32.48
N ASN A 388 13.54 29.01 32.63
CA ASN A 388 13.11 29.74 33.83
C ASN A 388 11.96 29.05 34.61
N ALA A 389 11.69 27.77 34.37
CA ALA A 389 10.81 26.98 35.22
C ALA A 389 11.39 25.57 35.41
N GLU A 390 11.68 25.23 36.66
CA GLU A 390 12.24 23.94 37.06
C GLU A 390 11.39 22.75 36.58
N SER A 391 12.10 21.76 36.04
CA SER A 391 11.72 20.36 35.85
C SER A 391 10.48 20.05 35.01
N LEU A 392 10.65 19.57 33.76
CA LEU A 392 9.82 18.56 33.07
C LEU A 392 10.51 18.13 31.72
N PRO A 393 10.16 16.96 31.13
CA PRO A 393 11.09 16.15 30.32
C PRO A 393 11.09 16.41 28.80
N GLN A 394 12.23 16.04 28.20
CA GLN A 394 12.64 16.27 26.81
C GLN A 394 11.73 15.62 25.73
N PRO A 395 11.68 16.20 24.50
CA PRO A 395 10.77 15.78 23.45
C PRO A 395 11.24 14.51 22.71
N LYS A 396 10.31 13.55 22.56
CA LYS A 396 10.49 12.27 21.89
C LYS A 396 10.57 12.41 20.36
N ARG A 397 11.60 11.81 19.76
CA ARG A 397 11.66 11.38 18.34
C ARG A 397 10.38 10.59 18.00
N GLN A 398 9.84 10.79 16.80
CA GLN A 398 8.75 9.98 16.24
C GLN A 398 9.17 8.51 16.17
N ARG A 399 8.77 7.76 17.20
CA ARG A 399 8.70 6.30 17.22
C ARG A 399 7.47 5.88 16.44
N ILE A 400 7.61 4.82 15.64
CA ILE A 400 6.51 3.92 15.31
C ILE A 400 5.73 3.69 16.61
N MET A 401 4.45 4.04 16.65
CA MET A 401 3.66 3.98 17.88
C MET A 401 3.72 2.55 18.41
N ASP A 402 4.38 2.40 19.56
CA ASP A 402 4.35 1.20 20.36
C ASP A 402 2.88 1.01 20.82
N PRO A 403 2.24 -0.14 20.54
CA PRO A 403 0.87 -0.44 20.98
C PRO A 403 0.69 -0.32 22.51
N SER A 404 1.79 -0.28 23.26
CA SER A 404 1.86 -0.10 24.71
C SER A 404 1.69 1.35 25.21
N SER A 405 1.52 2.34 24.33
CA SER A 405 1.50 3.78 24.71
C SER A 405 0.12 4.45 24.85
N VAL A 406 -0.96 3.67 24.86
CA VAL A 406 -2.32 4.17 25.16
C VAL A 406 -2.55 4.19 26.69
N PRO A 407 -3.13 5.26 27.29
CA PRO A 407 -3.35 5.33 28.74
C PRO A 407 -4.19 4.16 29.27
N ASN A 408 -3.76 3.67 30.42
CA ASN A 408 -4.15 2.41 31.07
C ASN A 408 -5.46 2.54 31.88
N ASP A 409 -6.54 3.03 31.27
CA ASP A 409 -7.85 3.15 31.94
C ASP A 409 -8.76 1.97 31.51
N SER A 410 -8.93 1.00 32.43
CA SER A 410 -9.85 -0.16 32.38
C SER A 410 -9.63 -1.21 31.27
N TYR A 411 -8.54 -1.97 31.36
CA TYR A 411 -8.38 -3.24 30.63
C TYR A 411 -9.08 -4.39 31.38
N GLY A 412 -10.39 -4.54 31.19
CA GLY A 412 -11.11 -5.75 31.55
C GLY A 412 -10.89 -6.88 30.52
N ASN A 413 -11.16 -8.13 30.87
CA ASN A 413 -11.18 -9.27 29.93
C ASN A 413 -12.31 -9.08 28.91
N ILE A 414 -12.04 -8.36 27.81
CA ILE A 414 -13.04 -8.02 26.79
C ILE A 414 -13.57 -9.27 26.09
N GLY A 415 -12.81 -10.38 26.14
CA GLY A 415 -13.10 -11.61 25.41
C GLY A 415 -14.50 -12.15 25.73
N GLU A 416 -14.90 -12.14 27.01
CA GLU A 416 -16.24 -12.56 27.43
C GLU A 416 -17.34 -11.67 26.83
N HIS A 417 -17.06 -10.38 26.65
CA HIS A 417 -18.01 -9.45 26.05
C HIS A 417 -18.03 -9.50 24.53
N LEU A 418 -16.96 -9.94 23.87
CA LEU A 418 -16.88 -10.13 22.42
C LEU A 418 -17.59 -11.40 21.95
N PHE A 419 -17.63 -12.42 22.81
CA PHE A 419 -18.18 -13.74 22.51
C PHE A 419 -19.59 -13.66 21.88
N ASN A 420 -20.47 -12.85 22.47
CA ASN A 420 -21.86 -12.70 22.03
C ASN A 420 -22.09 -11.65 20.93
N ARG A 421 -21.04 -10.93 20.49
CA ARG A 421 -21.19 -9.85 19.50
C ARG A 421 -21.17 -10.42 18.09
N LYS A 422 -22.16 -10.03 17.30
CA LYS A 422 -22.40 -10.57 15.95
C LYS A 422 -21.83 -9.68 14.85
N LEU A 423 -21.55 -8.42 15.16
CA LEU A 423 -21.07 -7.42 14.20
C LEU A 423 -19.82 -6.69 14.71
N ALA A 424 -18.76 -6.68 13.91
CA ALA A 424 -17.58 -5.84 14.11
C ALA A 424 -17.67 -4.60 13.20
N LEU A 425 -17.59 -3.41 13.79
CA LEU A 425 -17.50 -2.15 13.06
C LEU A 425 -16.03 -1.76 12.90
N VAL A 426 -15.49 -2.07 11.73
CA VAL A 426 -14.05 -1.95 11.45
C VAL A 426 -13.73 -0.59 10.84
N SER A 427 -12.81 0.14 11.46
CA SER A 427 -12.32 1.44 11.01
C SER A 427 -10.80 1.45 10.97
N LEU A 428 -10.22 2.12 9.98
CA LEU A 428 -8.79 2.40 9.89
C LEU A 428 -8.48 3.77 10.49
N ASP A 429 -7.40 3.88 11.26
CA ASP A 429 -6.89 5.14 11.78
C ASP A 429 -5.36 5.18 11.81
N TYR A 430 -4.76 5.30 10.63
CA TYR A 430 -3.33 5.53 10.46
C TYR A 430 -3.09 6.27 9.15
N GLU A 431 -2.10 7.18 9.14
CA GLU A 431 -1.69 7.92 7.94
C GLU A 431 -2.88 8.59 7.20
N ALA A 432 -3.04 8.31 5.91
CA ALA A 432 -4.17 8.75 5.11
C ALA A 432 -5.43 7.86 5.26
N MET A 433 -5.29 6.69 5.87
CA MET A 433 -6.37 5.74 6.16
C MET A 433 -7.10 6.19 7.42
N SER A 434 -8.18 6.94 7.23
CA SER A 434 -8.92 7.52 8.34
C SER A 434 -10.41 7.43 8.08
N SER A 435 -11.01 6.33 8.52
CA SER A 435 -12.37 5.98 8.15
C SER A 435 -13.37 6.99 8.70
N SER A 436 -14.15 7.61 7.82
CA SER A 436 -15.29 8.45 8.21
C SER A 436 -16.52 7.63 8.60
N VAL A 437 -16.62 6.42 8.05
CA VAL A 437 -17.65 5.41 8.30
C VAL A 437 -16.95 4.05 8.39
N PRO A 438 -17.29 3.20 9.38
CA PRO A 438 -16.71 1.87 9.50
C PRO A 438 -17.30 0.89 8.48
N SER A 439 -16.54 -0.14 8.11
CA SER A 439 -17.07 -1.33 7.44
C SER A 439 -17.79 -2.23 8.42
N SER A 440 -18.82 -2.93 7.93
CA SER A 440 -19.66 -3.82 8.72
C SER A 440 -19.24 -5.28 8.49
N PHE A 441 -18.48 -5.83 9.42
CA PHE A 441 -17.98 -7.21 9.37
C PHE A 441 -18.88 -8.11 10.22
N ILE A 442 -19.57 -9.06 9.60
CA ILE A 442 -20.48 -9.98 10.28
C ILE A 442 -19.72 -11.21 10.72
N ARG A 443 -19.93 -11.64 11.96
CA ARG A 443 -19.39 -12.90 12.47
C ARG A 443 -19.98 -14.06 11.67
N ILE A 444 -19.10 -14.88 11.10
CA ILE A 444 -19.44 -16.12 10.38
C ILE A 444 -18.75 -17.36 10.98
N GLY A 445 -17.89 -17.18 11.97
CA GLY A 445 -17.26 -18.26 12.74
C GLY A 445 -17.30 -17.98 14.24
N GLU A 446 -17.40 -19.06 15.03
CA GLU A 446 -17.42 -19.02 16.49
C GLU A 446 -16.13 -18.43 17.09
N SER A 447 -16.18 -18.03 18.37
CA SER A 447 -14.95 -17.78 19.11
C SER A 447 -14.35 -19.13 19.50
N CYS A 448 -13.06 -19.32 19.23
CA CYS A 448 -12.32 -20.50 19.65
C CYS A 448 -11.65 -20.26 21.03
N LYS A 449 -12.24 -19.47 21.94
CA LYS A 449 -11.63 -19.19 23.25
C LYS A 449 -11.68 -20.45 24.14
N ARG A 450 -10.58 -20.74 24.84
CA ARG A 450 -10.50 -21.93 25.72
C ARG A 450 -11.50 -21.80 26.88
N ASN A 451 -12.20 -22.90 27.19
CA ASN A 451 -13.18 -23.05 28.28
C ASN A 451 -14.56 -22.40 28.09
N ASP A 452 -14.84 -21.74 26.96
CA ASP A 452 -16.22 -21.33 26.63
C ASP A 452 -16.94 -22.51 25.95
N SER A 453 -17.58 -23.35 26.76
CA SER A 453 -18.48 -24.40 26.25
C SER A 453 -19.79 -23.76 25.78
N SER A 454 -19.84 -23.25 24.56
CA SER A 454 -21.13 -22.90 23.96
C SER A 454 -21.75 -24.11 23.28
N GLU A 455 -23.02 -24.35 23.60
CA GLU A 455 -23.95 -25.11 22.77
C GLU A 455 -23.87 -24.63 21.31
N GLU A 456 -23.97 -25.56 20.35
CA GLU A 456 -23.98 -25.34 18.90
C GLU A 456 -24.96 -24.23 18.52
N THR A 457 -24.50 -22.97 18.54
CA THR A 457 -25.27 -21.86 18.03
C THR A 457 -25.03 -21.80 16.53
N ASP A 458 -26.07 -22.00 15.73
CA ASP A 458 -25.97 -21.83 14.27
C ASP A 458 -25.78 -20.34 13.95
N TRP A 459 -24.53 -19.88 13.99
CA TRP A 459 -24.13 -18.50 13.72
C TRP A 459 -24.46 -18.05 12.29
N THR A 460 -24.76 -18.98 11.37
CA THR A 460 -24.85 -18.69 9.94
C THR A 460 -26.27 -18.45 9.44
N ARG A 461 -27.26 -19.17 9.97
CA ARG A 461 -28.64 -19.10 9.42
C ARG A 461 -29.39 -17.81 9.79
N ASP A 462 -29.28 -17.34 11.04
CA ASP A 462 -30.08 -16.20 11.52
C ASP A 462 -29.52 -14.82 11.11
N LEU A 463 -28.22 -14.73 10.85
CA LEU A 463 -27.56 -13.44 10.61
C LEU A 463 -27.65 -12.95 9.17
N SER A 464 -27.90 -13.85 8.21
CA SER A 464 -27.95 -13.55 6.77
C SER A 464 -28.97 -12.46 6.42
N ASN A 465 -30.10 -12.39 7.14
CA ASN A 465 -31.18 -11.43 6.90
C ASN A 465 -31.21 -10.24 7.87
N LYS A 466 -30.56 -10.36 9.04
CA LYS A 466 -30.57 -9.29 10.04
C LYS A 466 -29.73 -8.09 9.57
N ARG A 467 -30.34 -6.90 9.51
CA ARG A 467 -29.66 -5.67 9.03
C ARG A 467 -29.34 -4.66 10.13
N GLN A 468 -30.18 -4.59 11.14
CA GLN A 468 -30.04 -3.65 12.25
C GLN A 468 -29.45 -4.38 13.45
N PHE A 469 -28.48 -3.76 14.09
CA PHE A 469 -27.79 -4.27 15.26
C PHE A 469 -27.85 -3.21 16.36
N THR A 470 -28.18 -3.62 17.57
CA THR A 470 -28.17 -2.76 18.75
C THR A 470 -26.78 -2.70 19.38
N THR A 471 -26.56 -1.78 20.32
CA THR A 471 -25.26 -1.57 20.98
C THR A 471 -24.73 -2.79 21.73
N ASP A 472 -25.58 -3.74 22.10
CA ASP A 472 -25.25 -5.03 22.72
C ASP A 472 -24.88 -6.12 21.71
N GLU A 473 -25.10 -5.89 20.41
CA GLU A 473 -24.84 -6.88 19.35
C GLU A 473 -23.61 -6.56 18.50
N TYR A 474 -23.10 -5.33 18.58
CA TYR A 474 -21.89 -4.92 17.89
C TYR A 474 -20.78 -4.49 18.83
N PHE A 475 -19.56 -4.44 18.30
CA PHE A 475 -18.39 -3.81 18.90
C PHE A 475 -17.63 -3.04 17.81
N THR A 476 -16.69 -2.20 18.22
CA THR A 476 -15.89 -1.42 17.27
C THR A 476 -14.45 -1.92 17.26
N LEU A 477 -13.86 -1.96 16.07
CA LEU A 477 -12.46 -2.27 15.85
C LEU A 477 -11.81 -1.07 15.18
N LYS A 478 -10.76 -0.57 15.81
CA LYS A 478 -9.90 0.47 15.26
C LYS A 478 -8.58 -0.16 14.86
N LEU A 479 -8.38 -0.37 13.57
CA LEU A 479 -7.15 -0.91 13.01
C LEU A 479 -6.09 0.19 12.92
N LEU A 480 -4.90 -0.15 13.39
CA LEU A 480 -3.69 0.67 13.30
C LEU A 480 -2.88 0.26 12.06
N ALA A 481 -1.73 0.90 11.86
CA ALA A 481 -0.83 0.57 10.76
C ALA A 481 -0.49 -0.93 10.78
N PRO A 482 -0.46 -1.60 9.62
CA PRO A 482 -0.28 -3.05 9.53
C PRO A 482 1.05 -3.50 10.14
N LEU A 483 1.06 -4.69 10.75
CA LEU A 483 2.27 -5.36 11.24
C LEU A 483 3.11 -5.91 10.08
N GLY A 484 2.46 -6.29 8.98
CA GLY A 484 3.09 -6.84 7.78
C GLY A 484 2.06 -7.34 6.77
N ASP A 485 2.53 -7.60 5.55
CA ASP A 485 1.77 -8.27 4.49
C ASP A 485 2.29 -9.70 4.35
N GLY A 486 1.44 -10.67 4.69
CA GLY A 486 1.76 -12.10 4.63
C GLY A 486 1.13 -12.77 3.42
N ALA A 487 1.46 -14.03 3.16
CA ALA A 487 0.98 -14.76 1.98
C ALA A 487 -0.56 -14.95 1.94
N VAL A 488 -1.23 -14.85 3.09
CA VAL A 488 -2.69 -14.98 3.24
C VAL A 488 -3.41 -13.64 3.17
N GLY A 489 -2.71 -12.57 3.57
CA GLY A 489 -3.29 -11.24 3.75
C GLY A 489 -2.54 -10.41 4.80
N VAL A 490 -3.19 -9.34 5.27
CA VAL A 490 -2.56 -8.28 6.05
C VAL A 490 -3.02 -8.34 7.51
N ALA A 491 -2.08 -8.39 8.45
CA ALA A 491 -2.36 -8.36 9.89
C ALA A 491 -2.27 -6.93 10.44
N HIS A 492 -3.33 -6.47 11.10
CA HIS A 492 -3.38 -5.17 11.76
C HIS A 492 -3.41 -5.32 13.27
N PRO A 493 -2.64 -4.51 14.02
CA PRO A 493 -2.97 -4.24 15.41
C PRO A 493 -4.34 -3.57 15.45
N ALA A 494 -5.18 -3.94 16.41
CA ALA A 494 -6.54 -3.46 16.54
C ALA A 494 -6.81 -3.05 17.99
N VAL A 495 -7.47 -1.92 18.18
CA VAL A 495 -8.07 -1.58 19.47
C VAL A 495 -9.56 -1.92 19.38
N ALA A 496 -9.99 -2.91 20.17
CA ALA A 496 -11.39 -3.24 20.33
C ALA A 496 -12.01 -2.36 21.41
N GLU A 497 -13.19 -1.81 21.12
CA GLU A 497 -14.01 -1.12 22.13
C GLU A 497 -15.40 -1.75 22.16
N VAL A 498 -15.84 -2.13 23.36
CA VAL A 498 -17.17 -2.66 23.64
C VAL A 498 -17.87 -1.75 24.64
N THR A 499 -19.07 -1.28 24.29
CA THR A 499 -19.94 -0.58 25.23
C THR A 499 -20.81 -1.60 25.96
N LEU A 500 -20.70 -1.63 27.28
CA LEU A 500 -21.52 -2.47 28.16
C LEU A 500 -22.91 -1.87 28.33
N LEU A 501 -23.86 -2.68 28.84
CA LEU A 501 -25.21 -2.20 29.16
C LEU A 501 -25.21 -1.09 30.23
N SER A 502 -24.20 -1.06 31.10
CA SER A 502 -23.97 0.02 32.06
C SER A 502 -23.61 1.36 31.39
N GLY A 503 -23.25 1.35 30.10
CA GLY A 503 -22.69 2.49 29.39
C GLY A 503 -21.16 2.60 29.51
N GLU A 504 -20.53 1.76 30.34
CA GLU A 504 -19.06 1.68 30.41
C GLU A 504 -18.47 1.19 29.09
N VAL A 505 -17.31 1.72 28.72
CA VAL A 505 -16.57 1.29 27.52
C VAL A 505 -15.32 0.54 27.97
N VAL A 506 -15.25 -0.73 27.61
CA VAL A 506 -14.07 -1.59 27.85
C VAL A 506 -13.22 -1.62 26.58
N ARG A 507 -11.90 -1.59 26.76
CA ARG A 507 -10.93 -1.61 25.65
C ARG A 507 -9.94 -2.74 25.79
N GLN A 508 -9.50 -3.28 24.64
CA GLN A 508 -8.41 -4.25 24.59
C GLN A 508 -7.65 -4.16 23.27
N ASN A 509 -6.33 -4.39 23.33
CA ASN A 509 -5.50 -4.55 22.15
C ASN A 509 -5.64 -5.99 21.62
N LEU A 510 -5.91 -6.11 20.33
CA LEU A 510 -6.11 -7.35 19.59
C LEU A 510 -5.36 -7.27 18.25
N VAL A 511 -5.42 -8.33 17.46
CA VAL A 511 -4.93 -8.37 16.08
C VAL A 511 -6.08 -8.79 15.16
N PHE A 512 -6.21 -8.10 14.02
CA PHE A 512 -7.19 -8.42 12.99
C PHE A 512 -6.47 -8.73 11.67
N LYS A 513 -6.45 -10.01 11.28
CA LYS A 513 -5.84 -10.50 10.04
C LYS A 513 -6.88 -10.50 8.92
N MET A 514 -6.67 -9.73 7.87
CA MET A 514 -7.62 -9.56 6.78
C MET A 514 -7.11 -10.20 5.48
N SER A 515 -8.01 -10.83 4.74
CA SER A 515 -7.73 -11.39 3.43
C SER A 515 -8.71 -10.88 2.37
N PHE A 516 -8.17 -10.50 1.22
CA PHE A 516 -8.89 -9.79 0.15
C PHE A 516 -9.14 -10.65 -1.09
N THR A 517 -8.36 -11.72 -1.29
CA THR A 517 -8.45 -12.60 -2.48
C THR A 517 -9.13 -13.90 -2.13
N GLU A 518 -9.79 -14.56 -3.09
CA GLU A 518 -10.47 -15.83 -2.85
C GLU A 518 -9.51 -16.90 -2.30
N GLN A 519 -8.30 -17.00 -2.85
CA GLN A 519 -7.27 -17.92 -2.37
C GLN A 519 -6.84 -17.61 -0.93
N GLY A 520 -6.58 -16.33 -0.62
CA GLY A 520 -6.23 -15.91 0.73
C GLY A 520 -7.38 -16.16 1.72
N GLN A 521 -8.63 -15.94 1.31
CA GLN A 521 -9.80 -16.19 2.15
C GLN A 521 -9.96 -17.68 2.45
N LYS A 522 -9.71 -18.55 1.47
CA LYS A 522 -9.68 -20.00 1.68
C LYS A 522 -8.62 -20.36 2.73
N LYS A 523 -7.38 -19.89 2.55
CA LYS A 523 -6.31 -20.12 3.52
C LYS A 523 -6.65 -19.60 4.93
N LEU A 524 -7.26 -18.41 5.04
CA LEU A 524 -7.66 -17.84 6.32
C LEU A 524 -8.79 -18.65 7.00
N ARG A 525 -9.68 -19.28 6.22
CA ARG A 525 -10.68 -20.24 6.75
C ARG A 525 -10.03 -21.52 7.25
N ASP A 526 -9.08 -22.05 6.49
CA ASP A 526 -8.33 -23.26 6.87
C ASP A 526 -7.55 -23.00 8.16
N GLU A 527 -6.86 -21.86 8.26
CA GLU A 527 -6.18 -21.38 9.47
C GLU A 527 -7.14 -21.24 10.67
N PHE A 528 -8.30 -20.62 10.47
CA PHE A 528 -9.34 -20.52 11.51
C PHE A 528 -9.79 -21.90 12.02
N ASN A 529 -9.96 -22.88 11.13
CA ASN A 529 -10.33 -24.24 11.50
C ASN A 529 -9.24 -24.93 12.34
N ILE A 530 -7.96 -24.67 12.04
CA ILE A 530 -6.82 -25.16 12.85
C ILE A 530 -6.87 -24.55 14.25
N TYR A 531 -7.10 -23.23 14.38
CA TYR A 531 -7.27 -22.59 15.70
C TYR A 531 -8.40 -23.19 16.52
N CYS A 532 -9.56 -23.40 15.90
CA CYS A 532 -10.69 -24.01 16.59
C CYS A 532 -10.40 -25.46 17.02
N ARG A 533 -9.59 -26.19 16.26
CA ARG A 533 -9.13 -27.52 16.69
C ARG A 533 -8.16 -27.46 17.87
N MET A 534 -7.17 -26.56 17.82
CA MET A 534 -6.22 -26.36 18.91
C MET A 534 -6.91 -25.98 20.21
N SER A 535 -7.96 -25.15 20.13
CA SER A 535 -8.79 -24.78 21.28
C SER A 535 -9.49 -25.98 21.91
N ARG A 536 -10.13 -26.84 21.09
CA ARG A 536 -10.79 -28.08 21.55
C ARG A 536 -9.80 -29.09 22.16
N SER A 537 -8.55 -29.09 21.70
CA SER A 537 -7.46 -29.90 22.25
C SER A 537 -6.72 -29.22 23.40
N ASN A 538 -7.15 -28.03 23.85
CA ASN A 538 -6.55 -27.26 24.94
C ASN A 538 -5.03 -27.01 24.76
N VAL A 539 -4.58 -26.83 23.51
CA VAL A 539 -3.18 -26.51 23.21
C VAL A 539 -2.87 -25.12 23.75
N LYS A 540 -1.83 -24.98 24.60
CA LYS A 540 -1.34 -23.71 25.15
C LYS A 540 -0.34 -23.04 24.21
N GLY A 541 -0.04 -21.75 24.44
CA GLY A 541 0.94 -21.00 23.64
C GLY A 541 0.50 -20.72 22.20
N VAL A 542 -0.81 -20.61 21.99
CA VAL A 542 -1.41 -20.07 20.76
C VAL A 542 -2.40 -18.96 21.14
N PRO A 543 -2.55 -17.91 20.31
CA PRO A 543 -3.48 -16.81 20.60
C PRO A 543 -4.94 -17.27 20.66
N ASP A 544 -5.74 -16.64 21.52
CA ASP A 544 -7.19 -16.84 21.50
C ASP A 544 -7.79 -16.22 20.24
N VAL A 545 -8.68 -16.96 19.58
CA VAL A 545 -9.44 -16.47 18.41
C VAL A 545 -10.82 -16.03 18.85
N HIS A 546 -11.11 -14.75 18.67
CA HIS A 546 -12.37 -14.13 19.03
C HIS A 546 -13.44 -14.27 17.95
N GLY A 547 -13.09 -14.67 16.73
CA GLY A 547 -14.03 -15.02 15.67
C GLY A 547 -13.52 -14.81 14.25
N LEU A 548 -14.25 -15.40 13.29
CA LEU A 548 -14.10 -15.14 11.86
C LEU A 548 -15.23 -14.23 11.38
N PHE A 549 -14.89 -13.20 10.61
CA PHE A 549 -15.82 -12.14 10.20
C PHE A 549 -15.73 -11.85 8.69
N HIS A 550 -16.84 -11.43 8.09
CA HIS A 550 -16.94 -11.14 6.65
C HIS A 550 -17.60 -9.80 6.38
N ASP A 551 -16.97 -8.98 5.52
CA ASP A 551 -17.54 -7.75 4.97
C ASP A 551 -18.21 -8.02 3.62
N ALA A 552 -19.52 -7.85 3.58
CA ALA A 552 -20.32 -8.09 2.38
C ALA A 552 -20.09 -7.05 1.26
N GLU A 553 -19.51 -5.88 1.55
CA GLU A 553 -19.30 -4.82 0.54
C GLU A 553 -18.00 -4.96 -0.24
N SER A 554 -16.92 -5.33 0.46
CA SER A 554 -15.59 -5.53 -0.11
C SER A 554 -15.25 -7.00 -0.33
N ASP A 555 -16.13 -7.91 0.10
CA ASP A 555 -15.89 -9.34 0.17
C ASP A 555 -14.67 -9.71 1.02
N THR A 556 -14.26 -8.86 1.96
CA THR A 556 -13.07 -9.08 2.79
C THR A 556 -13.38 -10.02 3.93
N LEU A 557 -12.51 -11.00 4.17
CA LEU A 557 -12.58 -11.89 5.32
C LEU A 557 -11.58 -11.43 6.38
N GLY A 558 -11.98 -11.45 7.65
CA GLY A 558 -11.15 -11.02 8.76
C GLY A 558 -11.17 -12.02 9.92
N LEU A 559 -10.00 -12.33 10.47
CA LEU A 559 -9.82 -13.19 11.64
C LEU A 559 -9.39 -12.32 12.82
N LEU A 560 -10.19 -12.28 13.89
CA LEU A 560 -9.90 -11.51 15.09
C LEU A 560 -9.27 -12.43 16.15
N MET A 561 -8.10 -12.04 16.66
CA MET A 561 -7.34 -12.80 17.65
C MET A 561 -6.72 -11.89 18.71
N SER A 562 -6.32 -12.48 19.85
CA SER A 562 -5.55 -11.78 20.87
C SER A 562 -4.19 -11.35 20.34
N ASP A 563 -3.66 -10.25 20.88
CA ASP A 563 -2.30 -9.79 20.60
C ASP A 563 -1.28 -10.74 21.26
N ALA A 564 -0.44 -11.37 20.44
CA ALA A 564 0.57 -12.35 20.86
C ALA A 564 1.93 -11.69 21.19
N GLY A 565 2.02 -10.37 21.08
CA GLY A 565 3.25 -9.62 21.29
C GLY A 565 4.13 -9.53 20.04
N LYS A 566 5.44 -9.40 20.25
CA LYS A 566 6.41 -9.14 19.17
C LYS A 566 7.01 -10.45 18.67
N SER A 567 7.23 -10.55 17.36
CA SER A 567 7.97 -11.69 16.80
C SER A 567 9.44 -11.66 17.23
N LEU A 568 10.07 -12.84 17.31
CA LEU A 568 11.50 -12.94 17.59
C LEU A 568 12.32 -12.21 16.53
N ARG A 569 11.90 -12.28 15.26
CA ARG A 569 12.52 -11.53 14.16
C ARG A 569 12.51 -10.02 14.41
N GLN A 570 11.33 -9.47 14.69
CA GLN A 570 11.19 -8.04 14.94
C GLN A 570 12.03 -7.60 16.14
N ARG A 571 12.00 -8.37 17.22
CA ARG A 571 12.78 -8.09 18.43
C ARG A 571 14.29 -8.12 18.18
N ASP A 572 14.79 -9.10 17.42
CA ASP A 572 16.21 -9.23 17.09
C ASP A 572 16.68 -8.08 16.21
N LEU A 573 15.86 -7.67 15.24
CA LEU A 573 16.11 -6.49 14.40
C LEU A 573 16.15 -5.20 15.24
N GLU A 574 15.23 -5.04 16.20
CA GLU A 574 15.23 -3.89 17.13
C GLU A 574 16.49 -3.84 18.01
N ARG A 575 17.02 -5.00 18.42
CA ARG A 575 18.21 -5.11 19.28
C ARG A 575 19.52 -4.89 18.52
N THR A 576 19.63 -5.51 17.34
CA THR A 576 20.90 -5.59 16.60
C THR A 576 21.00 -4.58 15.46
N GLY A 577 19.85 -4.10 14.95
CA GLY A 577 19.77 -3.29 13.75
C GLY A 577 20.02 -4.07 12.45
N VAL A 578 20.20 -5.39 12.51
CA VAL A 578 20.55 -6.24 11.36
C VAL A 578 19.57 -7.39 11.22
N TYR A 579 19.23 -7.74 9.98
CA TYR A 579 18.44 -8.92 9.66
C TYR A 579 19.38 -10.15 9.57
N GLY A 580 19.54 -10.88 10.68
CA GLY A 580 20.32 -12.12 10.71
C GLY A 580 19.52 -13.33 10.24
N GLU A 581 20.16 -14.41 9.79
CA GLU A 581 19.45 -15.66 9.48
C GLU A 581 18.81 -16.26 10.75
N LYS A 582 19.58 -16.29 11.84
CA LYS A 582 19.19 -16.75 13.17
C LYS A 582 19.04 -15.59 14.16
N VAL A 583 18.15 -15.75 15.13
CA VAL A 583 17.87 -14.73 16.16
C VAL A 583 18.62 -15.00 17.48
N GLN A 584 18.87 -13.94 18.25
CA GLN A 584 19.28 -14.06 19.65
C GLN A 584 18.08 -14.37 20.54
N GLY A 585 18.22 -15.39 21.39
CA GLY A 585 17.22 -15.76 22.39
C GLY A 585 17.84 -16.56 23.54
N THR A 586 17.05 -16.86 24.56
CA THR A 586 17.49 -17.62 25.73
C THR A 586 17.08 -19.09 25.63
N LEU A 587 17.69 -19.95 26.48
CA LEU A 587 17.33 -21.35 26.56
C LEU A 587 15.88 -21.52 27.02
N GLU A 588 15.43 -20.70 27.96
CA GLU A 588 14.06 -20.70 28.48
C GLU A 588 13.04 -20.34 27.39
N GLU A 589 13.34 -19.37 26.53
CA GLU A 589 12.49 -19.02 25.39
C GLU A 589 12.36 -20.20 24.43
N LYS A 590 13.48 -20.84 24.10
CA LYS A 590 13.52 -22.01 23.22
C LYS A 590 12.72 -23.17 23.81
N GLU A 591 12.88 -23.44 25.10
CA GLU A 591 12.11 -24.46 25.81
C GLU A 591 10.61 -24.16 25.84
N ALA A 592 10.24 -22.89 26.05
CA ALA A 592 8.84 -22.48 26.01
C ALA A 592 8.20 -22.74 24.64
N PHE A 593 8.88 -22.42 23.53
CA PHE A 593 8.39 -22.76 22.19
C PHE A 593 8.35 -24.26 21.94
N ALA A 594 9.34 -25.02 22.44
CA ALA A 594 9.35 -26.48 22.32
C ALA A 594 8.13 -27.11 23.02
N GLU A 595 7.72 -26.58 24.18
CA GLU A 595 6.49 -26.99 24.86
C GLU A 595 5.23 -26.71 24.03
N VAL A 596 5.16 -25.55 23.36
CA VAL A 596 4.05 -25.26 22.43
C VAL A 596 4.01 -26.28 21.29
N ILE A 597 5.15 -26.57 20.66
CA ILE A 597 5.25 -27.56 19.57
C ILE A 597 4.82 -28.96 20.04
N ARG A 598 5.23 -29.38 21.24
CA ARG A 598 4.76 -30.64 21.85
C ARG A 598 3.24 -30.64 22.07
N GLY A 599 2.66 -29.49 22.42
CA GLY A 599 1.22 -29.32 22.50
C GLY A 599 0.52 -29.49 21.15
N LEU A 600 1.07 -28.91 20.09
CA LEU A 600 0.57 -29.08 18.71
C LEU A 600 0.61 -30.54 18.26
N ASP A 601 1.73 -31.22 18.50
CA ASP A 601 1.92 -32.64 18.16
C ASP A 601 0.90 -33.54 18.87
N LYS A 602 0.64 -33.30 20.17
CA LYS A 602 -0.43 -34.00 20.91
C LYS A 602 -1.83 -33.76 20.34
N ALA A 603 -2.06 -32.61 19.70
CA ALA A 603 -3.29 -32.28 18.99
C ALA A 603 -3.30 -32.78 17.53
N TRP A 604 -2.27 -33.51 17.10
CA TRP A 604 -2.07 -34.01 15.74
C TRP A 604 -2.00 -32.89 14.70
N ILE A 605 -1.36 -31.78 15.07
CA ILE A 605 -1.17 -30.60 14.21
C ILE A 605 0.31 -30.41 13.95
N ALA A 606 0.68 -30.30 12.67
CA ALA A 606 2.00 -29.88 12.24
C ALA A 606 1.92 -28.45 11.69
N HIS A 607 2.75 -27.53 12.20
CA HIS A 607 2.70 -26.13 11.80
C HIS A 607 3.25 -25.88 10.38
N GLN A 608 4.27 -26.64 9.95
CA GLN A 608 4.94 -26.54 8.64
C GLN A 608 5.73 -25.26 8.34
N ASP A 609 5.68 -24.22 9.19
CA ASP A 609 6.34 -22.92 8.96
C ASP A 609 6.92 -22.35 10.27
N ILE A 610 7.71 -23.16 10.98
CA ILE A 610 8.41 -22.73 12.20
C ILE A 610 9.61 -21.85 11.82
N ARG A 611 9.47 -20.54 12.02
CA ARG A 611 10.49 -19.52 11.74
C ARG A 611 10.38 -18.32 12.69
N ALA A 612 11.42 -17.51 12.78
CA ALA A 612 11.53 -16.39 13.73
C ALA A 612 10.39 -15.35 13.63
N GLU A 613 9.77 -15.25 12.46
CA GLU A 613 8.65 -14.35 12.15
C GLU A 613 7.34 -14.84 12.79
N ASN A 614 7.18 -16.15 12.95
CA ASN A 614 5.96 -16.81 13.45
C ASN A 614 6.06 -17.20 14.93
N LEU A 615 7.21 -16.96 15.57
CA LEU A 615 7.44 -17.14 16.99
C LEU A 615 7.36 -15.77 17.69
N THR A 616 6.43 -15.62 18.62
CA THR A 616 6.12 -14.34 19.28
C THR A 616 6.23 -14.44 20.79
N ILE A 617 6.59 -13.32 21.43
CA ILE A 617 6.66 -13.20 22.88
C ILE A 617 5.91 -11.93 23.31
N ASP A 618 5.02 -12.09 24.29
CA ASP A 618 4.25 -10.98 24.86
C ASP A 618 5.06 -10.17 25.90
N LEU A 619 4.43 -9.13 26.47
CA LEU A 619 5.07 -8.29 27.48
C LEU A 619 5.34 -9.02 28.81
N HIS A 620 4.73 -10.19 29.02
CA HIS A 620 4.89 -11.02 30.21
C HIS A 620 5.91 -12.15 30.01
N GLY A 621 6.51 -12.27 28.81
CA GLY A 621 7.46 -13.32 28.48
C GLY A 621 6.80 -14.64 28.05
N ASN A 622 5.49 -14.66 27.82
CA ASN A 622 4.81 -15.87 27.35
C ASN A 622 5.11 -16.09 25.86
N ALA A 623 5.44 -17.34 25.51
CA ALA A 623 5.71 -17.76 24.14
C ALA A 623 4.42 -18.12 23.40
N PHE A 624 4.26 -17.59 22.19
CA PHE A 624 3.15 -17.88 21.30
C PHE A 624 3.62 -18.21 19.89
N ILE A 625 3.01 -19.23 19.28
CA ILE A 625 3.19 -19.54 17.86
C ILE A 625 1.96 -19.01 17.09
N ILE A 626 2.20 -18.37 15.94
CA ILE A 626 1.18 -17.74 15.08
C ILE A 626 1.34 -18.14 13.62
N ASP A 627 0.38 -17.78 12.77
CA ASP A 627 0.38 -18.00 11.31
C ASP A 627 0.27 -19.49 10.90
N PHE A 628 -0.91 -20.07 11.15
CA PHE A 628 -1.20 -21.48 10.87
C PHE A 628 -1.75 -21.72 9.45
N ASP A 629 -1.42 -20.87 8.48
CA ASP A 629 -1.95 -20.99 7.12
C ASP A 629 -1.39 -22.18 6.33
N CYS A 630 -0.20 -22.64 6.73
CA CYS A 630 0.46 -23.81 6.19
C CYS A 630 0.25 -25.06 7.07
N ALA A 631 -0.47 -24.94 8.18
CA ALA A 631 -0.60 -26.02 9.14
C ALA A 631 -1.46 -27.18 8.59
N GLU A 632 -1.05 -28.40 8.92
CA GLU A 632 -1.72 -29.62 8.50
C GLU A 632 -2.23 -30.40 9.70
N TYR A 633 -3.46 -30.88 9.58
CA TYR A 633 -4.00 -31.85 10.52
C TYR A 633 -3.66 -33.26 10.09
N ASN A 634 -3.22 -34.10 11.05
CA ASN A 634 -2.88 -35.50 10.83
C ASN A 634 -1.78 -35.69 9.76
N SER A 635 -0.76 -34.82 9.79
CA SER A 635 0.37 -34.94 8.88
C SER A 635 1.19 -36.18 9.22
N ILE A 636 1.12 -37.19 8.34
CA ILE A 636 1.96 -38.40 8.44
C ILE A 636 3.42 -38.15 8.07
N TYR A 637 3.72 -36.99 7.47
CA TYR A 637 5.03 -36.67 6.89
C TYR A 637 5.89 -35.82 7.84
N VAL A 638 5.29 -35.10 8.78
CA VAL A 638 6.02 -34.21 9.69
C VAL A 638 5.98 -34.76 11.10
N THR A 639 7.16 -35.20 11.55
CA THR A 639 7.36 -35.70 12.91
C THR A 639 7.63 -34.55 13.88
N LEU A 640 7.30 -34.74 15.17
CA LEU A 640 7.73 -33.83 16.25
C LEU A 640 9.22 -33.48 16.16
N ALA A 641 10.07 -34.47 15.87
CA ALA A 641 11.51 -34.28 15.70
C ALA A 641 11.86 -33.32 14.55
N HIS A 642 11.06 -33.29 13.47
CA HIS A 642 11.25 -32.34 12.38
C HIS A 642 10.93 -30.91 12.84
N GLN A 643 9.80 -30.69 13.50
CA GLN A 643 9.40 -29.35 13.98
C GLN A 643 10.39 -28.80 15.03
N LEU A 644 10.89 -29.66 15.93
CA LEU A 644 11.90 -29.27 16.90
C LEU A 644 13.25 -28.91 16.24
N ARG A 645 13.64 -29.62 15.17
CA ARG A 645 14.83 -29.23 14.38
C ARG A 645 14.65 -27.88 13.68
N GLN A 646 13.45 -27.58 13.17
CA GLN A 646 13.17 -26.26 12.62
C GLN A 646 13.31 -25.17 13.70
N LEU A 647 12.82 -25.43 14.92
CA LEU A 647 13.03 -24.54 16.07
C LEU A 647 14.52 -24.36 16.39
N ASP A 648 15.31 -25.43 16.39
CA ASP A 648 16.77 -25.36 16.60
C ASP A 648 17.46 -24.46 15.56
N ASN A 649 16.97 -24.46 14.32
CA ASN A 649 17.51 -23.63 13.25
C ASN A 649 17.15 -22.14 13.38
N VAL A 650 16.16 -21.78 14.21
CA VAL A 650 15.78 -20.37 14.43
C VAL A 650 16.78 -19.65 15.35
N PHE A 651 17.25 -20.31 16.42
CA PHE A 651 18.13 -19.71 17.41
C PHE A 651 19.60 -19.85 16.99
N LYS A 652 20.41 -18.82 17.29
CA LYS A 652 21.88 -18.95 17.25
C LYS A 652 22.31 -20.04 18.22
N GLU A 653 23.47 -20.67 17.97
CA GLU A 653 24.06 -21.58 18.94
C GLU A 653 24.21 -20.83 20.27
N MET A 654 23.52 -21.34 21.30
CA MET A 654 23.40 -20.72 22.62
C MET A 654 24.53 -21.15 23.53
#